data_AF-A0A2T9Z4N5-F1
#
_entry.id   AF-A0A2T9Z4N5-F1
#
_cell.length_a   1.000
_cell.length_b   1.000
_cell.length_c   1.000
_cell.angle_alpha   90.00
_cell.angle_beta   90.00
_cell.angle_gamma   90.00
#
_symmetry.space_group_name_H-M   'P 1'
#
loop_
_entity.id
_entity.type
_entity.pdbx_description
1 polymer ?
#
loop_
_entity_poly.entity_id
_entity_poly.type
_entity_poly.pdbx_seq_one_letter_code
_entity_poly.pdbx_strand_id
1 'polypeptide(L)'
;MNIFTLFVCLFAFAFDSYAFNRRKSTFTKNQFYEIKNLGLENIDGHLMAFTDLNNDNLIDLVVLSSNKTQLQFHNFDNDSGKFRNQGFINVANESNDQKSVDFVTVNVFVGDYTGLGNVDFLVTGYRKESKEAQNVEMVLKIFQREESGLYDNGTEIATFNQSQPILFDYTGNMLIDILGYPLSETSTLTILKNNNFYINKTLKVTQEKFHSGTDSQGNIIEVCKLPETHSSSFIDINGDCLPDLFLTCDTNPPTYQIWLNSDKSEEKFAKVITGELVPGSGQIVFSDIDRDGAVDMVFPVCTSSKCEIHILYNKNTPYCGTLQSNKKSINKCQSLSGLCRAYPEFGYDLYDEKAHVVIDINEIFPGERIDVLDKSFDGPQPLQVQIGDFDLDGFPDLLITTITNTTNQAKEKREPNIFGDIWGALFGSGDNQYSINNNTKVRLLKNIPIDRDVSGKENKRTFAPITDKNTLSELEKLSNPTRAVFFDIDENGTLDILVSYLDKDKKSRVTAIYNNYDNASFYFLKASVCPYLFTNSTNPKTKYKPGYMIGGTVKTVMSSGSKTLVLTATQNYQTSYRSLQIPFCHLGLGKLTNYIDKLVVGSTLTTKKMENTIIFGWFKQQALFFVCSFWDNGMPSYFYILSEQHGEDSRSEGETKGVACN
;
A
#
# COMPACT_ATOMS: atom_id res chain seq x y z
N MET A 1 -39.02 -15.42 -55.41
CA MET A 1 -38.50 -14.02 -55.51
C MET A 1 -39.01 -13.29 -54.27
N ASN A 2 -38.21 -12.80 -53.34
CA ASN A 2 -36.79 -12.48 -53.37
C ASN A 2 -36.07 -12.88 -52.07
N ILE A 3 -34.87 -13.41 -52.30
CA ILE A 3 -33.81 -13.72 -51.35
C ILE A 3 -33.08 -12.40 -51.06
N PHE A 4 -32.86 -12.07 -49.79
CA PHE A 4 -31.81 -11.12 -49.40
C PHE A 4 -30.75 -11.89 -48.62
N THR A 5 -29.69 -12.23 -49.33
CA THR A 5 -28.45 -12.82 -48.82
C THR A 5 -27.65 -11.72 -48.13
N LEU A 6 -27.46 -11.81 -46.82
CA LEU A 6 -26.52 -10.96 -46.10
C LEU A 6 -25.12 -11.58 -46.19
N PHE A 7 -24.21 -10.92 -46.91
CA PHE A 7 -22.79 -11.23 -46.91
C PHE A 7 -22.19 -10.88 -45.54
N VAL A 8 -21.81 -11.89 -44.76
CA VAL A 8 -20.96 -11.69 -43.58
C VAL A 8 -19.50 -11.67 -44.07
N CYS A 9 -18.94 -10.47 -44.23
CA CYS A 9 -17.50 -10.30 -44.28
C CYS A 9 -16.94 -10.51 -42.88
N LEU A 10 -16.34 -11.68 -42.63
CA LEU A 10 -15.45 -11.91 -41.50
C LEU A 10 -14.21 -11.01 -41.66
N PHE A 11 -14.20 -9.88 -40.98
CA PHE A 11 -12.95 -9.29 -40.51
C PHE A 11 -12.66 -9.89 -39.14
N ALA A 12 -11.89 -10.97 -39.12
CA ALA A 12 -11.25 -11.43 -37.91
C ALA A 12 -10.16 -10.42 -37.54
N PHE A 13 -10.48 -9.48 -36.65
CA PHE A 13 -9.45 -8.88 -35.80
C PHE A 13 -9.31 -9.79 -34.59
N ALA A 14 -8.46 -10.82 -34.74
CA ALA A 14 -7.86 -11.46 -33.58
C ALA A 14 -6.97 -10.41 -32.92
N PHE A 15 -7.43 -9.82 -31.81
CA PHE A 15 -6.50 -9.15 -30.90
C PHE A 15 -5.74 -10.26 -30.18
N ASP A 16 -4.54 -10.48 -30.69
CA ASP A 16 -3.60 -11.50 -30.26
C ASP A 16 -3.04 -11.13 -28.87
N SER A 17 -3.47 -11.85 -27.83
CA SER A 17 -2.85 -11.87 -26.49
C SER A 17 -1.49 -12.59 -26.49
N TYR A 18 -0.66 -12.32 -27.51
CA TYR A 18 0.42 -13.22 -27.93
C TYR A 18 1.68 -13.16 -27.05
N ALA A 19 1.93 -12.05 -26.35
CA ALA A 19 3.12 -11.88 -25.52
C ALA A 19 2.97 -12.54 -24.13
N PHE A 20 1.78 -12.45 -23.53
CA PHE A 20 1.46 -12.94 -22.18
C PHE A 20 1.51 -14.47 -22.09
N ASN A 21 0.82 -15.17 -23.01
CA ASN A 21 0.81 -16.63 -23.08
C ASN A 21 2.20 -17.24 -23.36
N ARG A 22 3.14 -16.46 -23.94
CA ARG A 22 4.52 -16.94 -24.17
C ARG A 22 5.36 -17.00 -22.90
N ARG A 23 5.14 -16.16 -21.87
CA ARG A 23 5.98 -16.21 -20.66
C ARG A 23 5.59 -17.38 -19.75
N LYS A 24 4.30 -17.52 -19.40
CA LYS A 24 3.84 -18.67 -18.59
C LYS A 24 4.11 -20.01 -19.25
N SER A 25 4.01 -20.12 -20.58
CA SER A 25 4.34 -21.39 -21.28
C SER A 25 5.83 -21.76 -21.24
N THR A 26 6.73 -20.86 -20.83
CA THR A 26 8.17 -21.16 -20.68
C THR A 26 8.56 -21.62 -19.28
N PHE A 27 7.74 -21.37 -18.26
CA PHE A 27 8.01 -21.75 -16.88
C PHE A 27 7.34 -23.09 -16.56
N THR A 28 8.13 -24.07 -16.12
CA THR A 28 7.67 -25.46 -15.94
C THR A 28 7.68 -25.93 -14.49
N LYS A 29 8.19 -25.11 -13.57
CA LYS A 29 8.31 -25.44 -12.14
C LYS A 29 7.71 -24.34 -11.27
N ASN A 30 7.19 -24.72 -10.12
CA ASN A 30 6.68 -23.80 -9.10
C ASN A 30 7.87 -23.22 -8.32
N GLN A 31 8.40 -22.11 -8.82
CA GLN A 31 9.55 -21.41 -8.24
C GLN A 31 9.59 -19.97 -8.74
N PHE A 32 10.48 -19.17 -8.16
CA PHE A 32 10.77 -17.84 -8.66
C PHE A 32 11.73 -17.87 -9.85
N TYR A 33 11.59 -16.93 -10.76
CA TYR A 33 12.41 -16.78 -11.97
C TYR A 33 12.93 -15.35 -12.11
N GLU A 34 14.21 -15.18 -12.44
CA GLU A 34 14.72 -13.89 -12.89
C GLU A 34 14.20 -13.62 -14.31
N ILE A 35 13.58 -12.46 -14.52
CA ILE A 35 13.20 -12.00 -15.85
C ILE A 35 14.12 -10.87 -16.30
N LYS A 36 14.75 -11.08 -17.46
CA LYS A 36 15.57 -10.07 -18.13
C LYS A 36 14.78 -9.38 -19.23
N ASN A 37 15.20 -8.16 -19.56
CA ASN A 37 14.61 -7.35 -20.63
C ASN A 37 13.15 -6.94 -20.37
N LEU A 38 12.81 -6.69 -19.11
CA LEU A 38 11.51 -6.15 -18.70
C LEU A 38 11.43 -4.63 -18.93
N GLY A 39 12.52 -3.99 -19.39
CA GLY A 39 12.63 -2.54 -19.50
C GLY A 39 13.12 -1.87 -18.20
N LEU A 40 13.30 -2.65 -17.13
CA LEU A 40 13.85 -2.20 -15.85
C LEU A 40 15.36 -1.94 -15.91
N GLU A 41 16.06 -2.61 -16.82
CA GLU A 41 17.52 -2.48 -17.00
C GLU A 41 17.97 -1.05 -17.35
N ASN A 42 17.06 -0.21 -17.86
CA ASN A 42 17.32 1.18 -18.22
C ASN A 42 16.98 2.17 -17.09
N ILE A 43 16.46 1.69 -15.95
CA ILE A 43 16.08 2.53 -14.83
C ILE A 43 17.33 2.92 -14.03
N ASP A 44 17.61 4.24 -13.98
CA ASP A 44 18.69 4.82 -13.19
C ASP A 44 18.12 5.74 -12.11
N GLY A 45 17.77 5.15 -10.96
CA GLY A 45 17.10 5.88 -9.89
C GLY A 45 16.46 5.00 -8.82
N HIS A 46 15.54 5.59 -8.07
CA HIS A 46 14.81 4.92 -6.99
C HIS A 46 13.32 4.84 -7.33
N LEU A 47 12.71 3.67 -7.12
CA LEU A 47 11.25 3.54 -7.14
C LEU A 47 10.65 4.43 -6.04
N MET A 48 9.67 5.25 -6.39
CA MET A 48 9.01 6.19 -5.48
C MET A 48 7.54 5.87 -5.25
N ALA A 49 6.81 5.45 -6.29
CA ALA A 49 5.39 5.13 -6.19
C ALA A 49 4.92 4.23 -7.35
N PHE A 50 3.72 3.69 -7.20
CA PHE A 50 3.02 2.85 -8.19
C PHE A 50 1.63 3.43 -8.46
N THR A 51 1.25 3.55 -9.73
CA THR A 51 -0.06 4.07 -10.15
C THR A 51 -0.30 3.83 -11.63
N ASP A 52 -1.55 3.81 -12.07
CA ASP A 52 -1.92 3.87 -13.49
C ASP A 52 -1.78 5.33 -14.00
N LEU A 53 -0.77 5.62 -14.85
CA LEU A 53 -0.48 6.99 -15.31
C LEU A 53 -1.23 7.35 -16.60
N ASN A 54 -1.56 6.35 -17.43
CA ASN A 54 -2.17 6.53 -18.75
C ASN A 54 -3.63 6.04 -18.81
N ASN A 55 -4.20 5.66 -17.67
CA ASN A 55 -5.57 5.15 -17.52
C ASN A 55 -5.82 3.84 -18.29
N ASP A 56 -4.83 2.95 -18.41
CA ASP A 56 -4.95 1.66 -19.10
C ASP A 56 -5.24 0.46 -18.16
N ASN A 57 -5.39 0.70 -16.86
CA ASN A 57 -5.53 -0.26 -15.76
C ASN A 57 -4.28 -1.06 -15.42
N LEU A 58 -3.15 -0.80 -16.07
CA LEU A 58 -1.87 -1.43 -15.73
C LEU A 58 -1.14 -0.52 -14.76
N ILE A 59 -0.45 -1.12 -13.78
CA ILE A 59 0.28 -0.34 -12.80
C ILE A 59 1.64 0.06 -13.37
N ASP A 60 1.86 1.36 -13.43
CA ASP A 60 3.09 1.97 -13.92
C ASP A 60 4.03 2.34 -12.75
N LEU A 61 5.30 2.61 -13.09
CA LEU A 61 6.33 2.94 -12.12
C LEU A 61 6.67 4.44 -12.17
N VAL A 62 6.75 5.06 -10.99
CA VAL A 62 7.30 6.40 -10.81
C VAL A 62 8.68 6.29 -10.18
N VAL A 63 9.71 6.82 -10.86
CA VAL A 63 11.12 6.69 -10.48
C VAL A 63 11.72 8.08 -10.24
N LEU A 64 12.37 8.31 -9.10
CA LEU A 64 13.23 9.47 -8.90
C LEU A 64 14.60 9.17 -9.50
N SER A 65 15.01 9.99 -10.48
CA SER A 65 16.31 9.85 -11.15
C SER A 65 17.47 9.88 -10.14
N SER A 66 18.59 9.21 -10.46
CA SER A 66 19.75 9.16 -9.54
C SER A 66 20.36 10.53 -9.22
N ASN A 67 20.27 11.50 -10.13
CA ASN A 67 20.65 12.90 -9.89
C ASN A 67 19.59 13.71 -9.14
N LYS A 68 18.45 13.10 -8.76
CA LYS A 68 17.39 13.67 -7.92
C LYS A 68 16.62 14.85 -8.51
N THR A 69 16.72 15.07 -9.82
CA THR A 69 16.13 16.24 -10.48
C THR A 69 14.81 15.94 -11.16
N GLN A 70 14.53 14.66 -11.46
CA GLN A 70 13.38 14.25 -12.26
C GLN A 70 12.61 13.10 -11.62
N LEU A 71 11.28 13.17 -11.68
CA LEU A 71 10.43 12.00 -11.55
C LEU A 71 10.12 11.49 -12.95
N GLN A 72 10.60 10.29 -13.26
CA GLN A 72 10.47 9.59 -14.53
C GLN A 72 9.31 8.61 -14.48
N PHE A 73 8.55 8.55 -15.58
CA PHE A 73 7.35 7.74 -15.72
C PHE A 73 7.64 6.54 -16.62
N HIS A 74 7.45 5.33 -16.10
CA HIS A 74 7.68 4.10 -16.83
C HIS A 74 6.38 3.30 -16.91
N ASN A 75 5.74 3.33 -18.07
CA ASN A 75 4.46 2.66 -18.25
C ASN A 75 4.65 1.21 -18.66
N PHE A 76 3.79 0.32 -18.17
CA PHE A 76 3.79 -1.07 -18.58
C PHE A 76 3.07 -1.23 -19.93
N ASP A 77 3.82 -1.55 -20.99
CA ASP A 77 3.25 -1.84 -22.30
C ASP A 77 2.88 -3.32 -22.41
N ASN A 78 1.58 -3.62 -22.35
CA ASN A 78 1.04 -4.98 -22.42
C ASN A 78 1.47 -5.74 -23.69
N ASP A 79 1.52 -5.06 -24.85
CA ASP A 79 1.82 -5.71 -26.13
C ASP A 79 3.25 -6.26 -26.16
N SER A 80 4.21 -5.52 -25.58
CA SER A 80 5.59 -5.99 -25.46
C SER A 80 5.90 -6.70 -24.15
N GLY A 81 5.03 -6.57 -23.15
CA GLY A 81 5.22 -7.01 -21.77
C GLY A 81 6.39 -6.32 -21.08
N LYS A 82 6.62 -5.03 -21.34
CA LYS A 82 7.79 -4.29 -20.84
C LYS A 82 7.42 -2.90 -20.32
N PHE A 83 8.15 -2.45 -19.31
CA PHE A 83 8.15 -1.05 -18.91
C PHE A 83 8.86 -0.18 -19.95
N ARG A 84 8.25 0.95 -20.32
CA ARG A 84 8.80 1.93 -21.25
C ARG A 84 8.75 3.32 -20.63
N ASN A 85 9.84 4.06 -20.72
CA ASN A 85 9.86 5.46 -20.30
C ASN A 85 8.91 6.26 -21.21
N GLN A 86 7.94 6.96 -20.60
CA GLN A 86 6.94 7.79 -21.27
C GLN A 86 7.15 9.29 -21.05
N GLY A 87 8.06 9.68 -20.16
CA GLY A 87 8.31 11.08 -19.85
C GLY A 87 8.82 11.30 -18.44
N PHE A 88 8.88 12.56 -18.05
CA PHE A 88 9.31 12.97 -16.73
C PHE A 88 8.74 14.34 -16.36
N ILE A 89 8.79 14.65 -15.06
CA ILE A 89 8.62 16.00 -14.53
C ILE A 89 9.90 16.41 -13.80
N ASN A 90 10.27 17.69 -13.91
CA ASN A 90 11.40 18.23 -13.15
C ASN A 90 10.91 18.60 -11.75
N VAL A 91 11.56 18.07 -10.73
CA VAL A 91 11.24 18.35 -9.32
C VAL A 91 12.29 19.24 -8.64
N ALA A 92 13.49 19.30 -9.20
CA ALA A 92 14.60 20.09 -8.69
C ALA A 92 15.51 20.55 -9.83
N ASN A 93 16.25 21.64 -9.60
CA ASN A 93 17.29 22.14 -10.49
C ASN A 93 18.67 21.74 -9.97
N GLU A 94 19.55 21.33 -10.89
CA GLU A 94 20.97 21.13 -10.57
C GLU A 94 21.66 22.48 -10.39
N SER A 95 22.54 22.57 -9.39
CA SER A 95 23.44 23.71 -9.23
C SER A 95 24.51 23.75 -10.32
N ASN A 96 25.08 24.93 -10.57
CA ASN A 96 26.12 25.15 -11.57
C ASN A 96 27.38 24.28 -11.37
N ASP A 97 27.65 23.81 -10.16
CA ASP A 97 28.77 22.91 -9.84
C ASP A 97 28.44 21.42 -10.06
N GLN A 98 27.21 21.10 -10.50
CA GLN A 98 26.67 19.74 -10.74
C GLN A 98 26.81 18.80 -9.52
N LYS A 99 26.95 19.39 -8.33
CA LYS A 99 27.17 18.68 -7.08
C LYS A 99 26.06 18.93 -6.07
N SER A 100 25.03 19.70 -6.38
CA SER A 100 23.88 19.87 -5.51
C SER A 100 22.58 20.08 -6.28
N VAL A 101 21.46 19.91 -5.59
CA VAL A 101 20.12 20.26 -6.08
C VAL A 101 19.48 21.23 -5.11
N ASP A 102 18.61 22.11 -5.61
CA ASP A 102 17.86 23.07 -4.81
C ASP A 102 16.78 22.41 -3.93
N PHE A 103 16.33 21.21 -4.31
CA PHE A 103 15.28 20.43 -3.64
C PHE A 103 15.59 18.94 -3.68
N VAL A 104 15.69 18.29 -2.51
CA VAL A 104 15.89 16.82 -2.44
C VAL A 104 14.57 16.14 -2.15
N THR A 105 13.96 15.56 -3.17
CA THR A 105 12.78 14.71 -3.01
C THR A 105 13.07 13.53 -2.10
N VAL A 106 12.20 13.29 -1.12
CA VAL A 106 12.30 12.16 -0.17
C VAL A 106 11.14 11.19 -0.24
N ASN A 107 9.98 11.64 -0.71
CA ASN A 107 8.81 10.78 -0.93
C ASN A 107 7.88 11.39 -1.97
N VAL A 108 7.12 10.53 -2.66
CA VAL A 108 6.09 10.90 -3.64
C VAL A 108 4.82 10.17 -3.26
N PHE A 109 3.76 10.92 -3.01
CA PHE A 109 2.43 10.38 -2.80
C PHE A 109 1.59 10.59 -4.06
N VAL A 110 0.79 9.57 -4.38
CA VAL A 110 -0.09 9.53 -5.54
C VAL A 110 -1.53 9.66 -5.06
N GLY A 111 -2.32 10.47 -5.73
CA GLY A 111 -3.76 10.55 -5.48
C GLY A 111 -4.45 11.55 -6.38
N ASP A 112 -5.78 11.63 -6.29
CA ASP A 112 -6.56 12.67 -6.97
C ASP A 112 -6.77 13.84 -6.00
N TYR A 113 -5.79 14.73 -5.91
CA TYR A 113 -5.85 15.88 -5.00
C TYR A 113 -6.80 16.96 -5.52
N THR A 114 -6.97 17.03 -6.84
CA THR A 114 -7.84 18.02 -7.49
C THR A 114 -9.31 17.60 -7.54
N GLY A 115 -9.60 16.30 -7.43
CA GLY A 115 -10.95 15.74 -7.59
C GLY A 115 -11.42 15.73 -9.04
N LEU A 116 -10.47 15.73 -9.99
CA LEU A 116 -10.75 15.77 -11.44
C LEU A 116 -10.69 14.37 -12.07
N GLY A 117 -10.44 13.33 -11.28
CA GLY A 117 -10.29 11.96 -11.75
C GLY A 117 -8.98 11.73 -12.51
N ASN A 118 -7.94 12.51 -12.22
CA ASN A 118 -6.59 12.29 -12.73
C ASN A 118 -5.65 11.96 -11.58
N VAL A 119 -4.56 11.27 -11.90
CA VAL A 119 -3.45 11.08 -10.96
C VAL A 119 -2.68 12.39 -10.85
N ASP A 120 -2.63 12.91 -9.63
CA ASP A 120 -1.78 14.03 -9.20
C ASP A 120 -0.68 13.50 -8.26
N PHE A 121 0.42 14.26 -8.13
CA PHE A 121 1.52 13.90 -7.22
C PHE A 121 1.73 14.94 -6.13
N LEU A 122 1.78 14.49 -4.88
CA LEU A 122 2.36 15.26 -3.79
C LEU A 122 3.81 14.82 -3.59
N VAL A 123 4.74 15.69 -3.99
CA VAL A 123 6.17 15.50 -3.84
C VAL A 123 6.64 16.19 -2.56
N THR A 124 7.24 15.42 -1.66
CA THR A 124 7.84 15.95 -0.44
C THR A 124 9.36 15.91 -0.55
N GLY A 125 10.02 16.94 -0.07
CA GLY A 125 11.47 17.03 -0.12
C GLY A 125 12.02 18.15 0.74
N TYR A 126 13.33 18.17 0.91
CA TYR A 126 14.02 19.17 1.71
C TYR A 126 14.65 20.24 0.82
N ARG A 127 14.43 21.51 1.18
CA ARG A 127 15.11 22.67 0.58
C ARG A 127 16.21 23.14 1.54
N LYS A 128 17.39 23.46 0.99
CA LYS A 128 18.50 24.05 1.75
C LYS A 128 18.57 25.54 1.47
N GLU A 129 18.01 26.36 2.36
CA GLU A 129 18.06 27.83 2.21
C GLU A 129 19.38 28.44 2.70
N SER A 130 20.13 27.75 3.56
CA SER A 130 21.42 28.24 4.10
C SER A 130 22.45 27.12 4.32
N LYS A 131 23.71 27.49 4.55
CA LYS A 131 24.78 26.52 4.88
C LYS A 131 24.64 25.90 6.28
N GLU A 132 23.70 26.38 7.09
CA GLU A 132 23.48 25.93 8.47
C GLU A 132 22.43 24.82 8.53
N ALA A 133 22.74 23.73 9.23
CA ALA A 133 21.88 22.55 9.31
C ALA A 133 20.56 22.76 10.08
N GLN A 134 20.39 23.91 10.76
CA GLN A 134 19.20 24.25 11.55
C GLN A 134 18.06 24.89 10.73
N ASN A 135 18.29 25.23 9.46
CA ASN A 135 17.31 25.87 8.58
C ASN A 135 16.91 24.93 7.42
N VAL A 136 16.52 23.71 7.75
CA VAL A 136 16.08 22.71 6.77
C VAL A 136 14.58 22.62 6.81
N GLU A 137 13.97 22.83 5.67
CA GLU A 137 12.53 22.93 5.52
C GLU A 137 12.03 21.75 4.69
N MET A 138 11.07 20.99 5.22
CA MET A 138 10.34 20.01 4.42
C MET A 138 9.27 20.73 3.62
N VAL A 139 9.44 20.78 2.31
CA VAL A 139 8.49 21.44 1.40
C VAL A 139 7.59 20.40 0.73
N LEU A 140 6.30 20.71 0.68
CA LEU A 140 5.26 19.92 0.02
C LEU A 140 4.90 20.61 -1.31
N LYS A 141 5.17 19.95 -2.44
CA LYS A 141 4.84 20.41 -3.79
C LYS A 141 3.79 19.50 -4.41
N ILE A 142 2.70 20.06 -4.94
CA ILE A 142 1.71 19.30 -5.69
C ILE A 142 1.88 19.54 -7.18
N PHE A 143 2.03 18.45 -7.94
CA PHE A 143 2.06 18.42 -9.40
C PHE A 143 0.73 17.91 -9.91
N GLN A 144 -0.01 18.78 -10.60
CA GLN A 144 -1.37 18.49 -11.06
C GLN A 144 -1.33 18.10 -12.53
N ARG A 145 -2.16 17.12 -12.91
CA ARG A 145 -2.28 16.76 -14.32
C ARG A 145 -3.27 17.68 -15.04
N GLU A 146 -2.76 18.40 -16.03
CA GLU A 146 -3.55 19.30 -16.85
C GLU A 146 -4.37 18.55 -17.92
N GLU A 147 -5.38 19.21 -18.48
CA GLU A 147 -6.20 18.68 -19.61
C GLU A 147 -5.36 18.34 -20.85
N SER A 148 -4.17 18.96 -20.99
CA SER A 148 -3.20 18.64 -22.05
C SER A 148 -2.61 17.23 -21.92
N GLY A 149 -2.78 16.59 -20.76
CA GLY A 149 -2.17 15.31 -20.37
C GLY A 149 -0.81 15.46 -19.71
N LEU A 150 -0.22 16.66 -19.71
CA LEU A 150 1.04 17.00 -19.05
C LEU A 150 0.81 17.42 -17.59
N TYR A 151 1.87 17.40 -16.79
CA TYR A 151 1.86 17.96 -15.44
C TYR A 151 2.31 19.42 -15.44
N ASP A 152 1.82 20.19 -14.47
CA ASP A 152 2.32 21.54 -14.20
C ASP A 152 3.76 21.53 -13.63
N ASN A 153 4.29 22.72 -13.30
CA ASN A 153 5.64 22.86 -12.75
C ASN A 153 5.73 22.56 -11.24
N GLY A 154 4.65 22.09 -10.62
CA GLY A 154 4.56 21.90 -9.17
C GLY A 154 4.29 23.20 -8.41
N THR A 155 3.30 23.16 -7.52
CA THR A 155 2.94 24.28 -6.64
C THR A 155 3.29 23.94 -5.19
N GLU A 156 4.07 24.81 -4.52
CA GLU A 156 4.32 24.68 -3.07
C GLU A 156 3.03 24.98 -2.29
N ILE A 157 2.57 24.02 -1.49
CA ILE A 157 1.32 24.13 -0.74
C ILE A 157 1.53 24.29 0.77
N ALA A 158 2.68 23.85 1.28
CA ALA A 158 3.05 23.96 2.68
C ALA A 158 4.55 23.69 2.90
N THR A 159 5.04 24.17 4.04
CA THR A 159 6.37 23.86 4.57
C THR A 159 6.22 23.33 5.99
N PHE A 160 6.77 22.15 6.25
CA PHE A 160 6.76 21.43 7.53
C PHE A 160 8.16 21.40 8.15
N ASN A 161 8.22 21.16 9.46
CA ASN A 161 9.49 21.14 10.18
C ASN A 161 10.35 19.91 9.85
N GLN A 162 9.89 18.66 10.07
CA GLN A 162 10.76 17.48 10.04
C GLN A 162 10.04 16.15 9.68
N SER A 163 8.92 15.80 10.29
CA SER A 163 8.23 14.53 9.97
C SER A 163 7.49 14.61 8.63
N GLN A 164 7.50 13.51 7.87
CA GLN A 164 6.68 13.43 6.65
C GLN A 164 5.18 13.58 6.96
N PRO A 165 4.38 14.13 6.03
CA PRO A 165 2.94 14.27 6.25
C PRO A 165 2.25 12.90 6.38
N ILE A 166 1.11 12.90 7.04
CA ILE A 166 0.12 11.82 7.02
C ILE A 166 -0.98 12.24 6.05
N LEU A 167 -1.44 11.31 5.21
CA LEU A 167 -2.52 11.55 4.26
C LEU A 167 -3.75 10.80 4.73
N PHE A 168 -4.91 11.44 4.67
CA PHE A 168 -6.20 10.88 5.08
C PHE A 168 -7.35 11.73 4.55
N ASP A 169 -8.59 11.29 4.73
CA ASP A 169 -9.77 12.11 4.45
C ASP A 169 -10.42 12.54 5.78
N TYR A 170 -10.01 13.71 6.26
CA TYR A 170 -10.55 14.33 7.47
C TYR A 170 -11.97 14.83 7.23
N THR A 171 -12.20 15.48 6.10
CA THR A 171 -13.48 16.17 5.83
C THR A 171 -14.60 15.19 5.44
N GLY A 172 -14.28 13.97 5.04
CA GLY A 172 -15.22 12.96 4.58
C GLY A 172 -15.81 13.28 3.21
N ASN A 173 -15.04 13.98 2.37
CA ASN A 173 -15.40 14.41 1.03
C ASN A 173 -14.70 13.60 -0.07
N MET A 174 -13.95 12.56 0.32
CA MET A 174 -13.11 11.69 -0.52
C MET A 174 -11.89 12.37 -1.16
N LEU A 175 -11.63 13.64 -0.85
CA LEU A 175 -10.38 14.31 -1.20
C LEU A 175 -9.32 14.08 -0.13
N ILE A 176 -8.07 14.11 -0.54
CA ILE A 176 -6.94 13.87 0.36
C ILE A 176 -6.63 15.15 1.14
N ASP A 177 -6.81 15.08 2.45
CA ASP A 177 -6.33 16.02 3.46
C ASP A 177 -4.93 15.61 3.94
N ILE A 178 -4.19 16.57 4.51
CA ILE A 178 -2.79 16.37 4.92
C ILE A 178 -2.62 16.75 6.39
N LEU A 179 -2.03 15.89 7.20
CA LEU A 179 -1.72 16.14 8.61
C LEU A 179 -0.20 16.22 8.83
N GLY A 180 0.27 17.23 9.56
CA GLY A 180 1.68 17.34 9.94
C GLY A 180 1.97 18.59 10.76
N TYR A 181 3.24 18.96 10.86
CA TYR A 181 3.71 20.10 11.67
C TYR A 181 4.16 21.25 10.77
N PRO A 182 3.31 22.27 10.54
CA PRO A 182 3.70 23.45 9.81
C PRO A 182 4.92 24.13 10.44
N LEU A 183 5.81 24.66 9.63
CA LEU A 183 6.98 25.41 10.12
C LEU A 183 6.57 26.63 10.96
N SER A 184 5.40 27.21 10.69
CA SER A 184 4.83 28.32 11.47
C SER A 184 4.33 27.90 12.86
N GLU A 185 4.01 26.63 13.07
CA GLU A 185 3.47 26.07 14.32
C GLU A 185 4.10 24.70 14.61
N THR A 186 5.41 24.68 14.87
CA THR A 186 6.23 23.45 14.95
C THR A 186 5.85 22.44 16.05
N SER A 187 4.97 22.81 16.96
CA SER A 187 4.47 21.94 18.05
C SER A 187 2.98 21.59 17.93
N THR A 188 2.27 22.17 16.96
CA THR A 188 0.84 21.93 16.75
C THR A 188 0.66 21.02 15.55
N LEU A 189 0.08 19.84 15.77
CA LEU A 189 -0.33 18.99 14.65
C LEU A 189 -1.51 19.66 13.94
N THR A 190 -1.35 19.92 12.64
CA THR A 190 -2.26 20.76 11.84
C THR A 190 -2.69 20.02 10.59
N ILE A 191 -3.97 20.14 10.26
CA ILE A 191 -4.62 19.61 9.08
C ILE A 191 -4.58 20.68 7.99
N LEU A 192 -4.03 20.36 6.82
CA LEU A 192 -4.26 21.08 5.58
C LEU A 192 -5.49 20.45 4.92
N LYS A 193 -6.65 21.07 5.15
CA LYS A 193 -7.92 20.60 4.60
C LYS A 193 -8.00 20.95 3.13
N ASN A 194 -8.23 19.95 2.30
CA ASN A 194 -8.51 20.08 0.89
C ASN A 194 -9.98 20.48 0.70
N ASN A 195 -10.21 21.78 0.55
CA ASN A 195 -11.53 22.32 0.26
C ASN A 195 -11.71 22.55 -1.23
N ASN A 196 -10.99 21.80 -2.08
CA ASN A 196 -11.17 21.99 -3.50
C ASN A 196 -12.63 21.69 -3.86
N PHE A 197 -13.22 22.63 -4.59
CA PHE A 197 -14.55 22.44 -5.15
C PHE A 197 -14.33 21.98 -6.58
N TYR A 198 -15.03 20.93 -7.00
CA TYR A 198 -14.87 20.09 -8.21
C TYR A 198 -14.88 20.80 -9.58
N ILE A 199 -14.70 22.13 -9.60
CA ILE A 199 -14.71 23.02 -10.76
C ILE A 199 -13.44 23.90 -10.78
N ASN A 200 -12.70 23.99 -9.66
CA ASN A 200 -11.48 24.79 -9.58
C ASN A 200 -10.27 23.95 -10.01
N LYS A 201 -9.56 24.44 -11.03
CA LYS A 201 -8.26 23.90 -11.46
C LYS A 201 -7.12 24.19 -10.49
N THR A 202 -7.34 24.99 -9.46
CA THR A 202 -6.30 25.34 -8.48
C THR A 202 -6.71 24.80 -7.12
N LEU A 203 -5.90 23.88 -6.60
CA LEU A 203 -6.06 23.31 -5.27
C LEU A 203 -6.15 24.41 -4.20
N LYS A 204 -7.17 24.34 -3.35
CA LYS A 204 -7.37 25.26 -2.22
C LYS A 204 -7.28 24.50 -0.91
N VAL A 205 -6.21 24.77 -0.17
CA VAL A 205 -6.01 24.22 1.18
C VAL A 205 -6.28 25.26 2.24
N THR A 206 -6.91 24.87 3.34
CA THR A 206 -7.02 25.70 4.56
C THR A 206 -6.43 24.96 5.74
N GLN A 207 -5.87 25.69 6.70
CA GLN A 207 -5.28 25.08 7.90
C GLN A 207 -6.30 25.00 9.04
N GLU A 208 -6.32 23.88 9.76
CA GLU A 208 -7.08 23.67 10.99
C GLU A 208 -6.23 22.88 11.99
N LYS A 209 -6.26 23.25 13.27
CA LYS A 209 -5.55 22.49 14.31
C LYS A 209 -6.24 21.16 14.53
N PHE A 210 -5.48 20.08 14.61
CA PHE A 210 -6.04 18.80 15.01
C PHE A 210 -6.54 18.90 16.45
N HIS A 211 -7.78 18.49 16.70
CA HIS A 211 -8.45 18.71 17.97
C HIS A 211 -8.12 17.61 19.01
N SER A 212 -8.41 17.90 20.28
CA SER A 212 -8.40 16.89 21.34
C SER A 212 -9.59 15.93 21.20
N GLY A 213 -9.44 14.69 21.68
CA GLY A 213 -10.52 13.70 21.73
C GLY A 213 -10.82 13.26 23.17
N THR A 214 -11.61 12.20 23.32
CA THR A 214 -11.93 11.62 24.62
C THR A 214 -11.72 10.10 24.64
N ASP A 215 -11.22 9.59 25.76
CA ASP A 215 -11.14 8.14 25.99
C ASP A 215 -12.50 7.53 26.37
N SER A 216 -12.50 6.24 26.68
CA SER A 216 -13.71 5.51 27.10
C SER A 216 -14.29 5.97 28.45
N GLN A 217 -13.50 6.64 29.28
CA GLN A 217 -13.86 7.19 30.58
C GLN A 217 -14.32 8.66 30.47
N GLY A 218 -14.18 9.28 29.30
CA GLY A 218 -14.51 10.68 29.05
C GLY A 218 -13.39 11.66 29.43
N ASN A 219 -12.18 11.18 29.69
CA ASN A 219 -11.03 12.06 29.89
C ASN A 219 -10.62 12.67 28.55
N ILE A 220 -10.21 13.94 28.58
CA ILE A 220 -9.67 14.63 27.40
C ILE A 220 -8.29 14.08 27.09
N ILE A 221 -8.10 13.65 25.84
CA ILE A 221 -6.82 13.15 25.31
C ILE A 221 -6.36 14.10 24.23
N GLU A 222 -5.18 14.68 24.42
CA GLU A 222 -4.51 15.48 23.40
C GLU A 222 -3.83 14.60 22.35
N VAL A 223 -3.74 15.12 21.13
CA VAL A 223 -2.98 14.47 20.07
C VAL A 223 -1.50 14.38 20.43
N CYS A 224 -0.94 13.19 20.29
CA CYS A 224 0.45 12.96 20.66
C CYS A 224 1.41 13.63 19.67
N LYS A 225 2.65 13.84 20.12
CA LYS A 225 3.75 14.22 19.23
C LYS A 225 4.12 13.01 18.36
N LEU A 226 4.18 13.19 17.03
CA LEU A 226 4.67 12.13 16.14
C LEU A 226 6.20 12.03 16.24
N PRO A 227 6.77 10.81 16.17
CA PRO A 227 8.21 10.66 15.99
C PRO A 227 8.65 11.17 14.62
N GLU A 228 9.94 11.48 14.48
CA GLU A 228 10.55 11.94 13.23
C GLU A 228 10.35 10.93 12.09
N THR A 229 10.41 9.65 12.43
CA THR A 229 9.99 8.55 11.55
C THR A 229 8.85 7.83 12.24
N HIS A 230 7.66 7.93 11.66
CA HIS A 230 6.42 7.33 12.16
C HIS A 230 5.88 6.31 11.15
N SER A 231 4.95 5.48 11.60
CA SER A 231 4.16 4.58 10.74
C SER A 231 2.66 4.81 10.94
N SER A 232 2.29 6.07 11.16
CA SER A 232 0.90 6.50 11.21
C SER A 232 0.15 6.18 9.92
N SER A 233 -1.12 5.78 10.04
CA SER A 233 -1.93 5.19 8.99
C SER A 233 -3.41 5.58 9.09
N PHE A 234 -4.13 5.45 7.98
CA PHE A 234 -5.57 5.66 7.87
C PHE A 234 -6.26 4.35 7.48
N ILE A 235 -6.84 3.65 8.45
CA ILE A 235 -7.24 2.24 8.35
C ILE A 235 -8.40 1.86 9.26
N ASP A 236 -9.31 1.00 8.81
CA ASP A 236 -10.46 0.51 9.60
C ASP A 236 -9.98 -0.49 10.66
N ILE A 237 -9.80 -0.01 11.90
CA ILE A 237 -9.34 -0.85 13.02
C ILE A 237 -10.53 -1.43 13.77
N ASN A 238 -11.60 -0.65 13.90
CA ASN A 238 -12.74 -1.02 14.72
C ASN A 238 -13.73 -1.96 13.99
N GLY A 239 -13.60 -2.14 12.68
CA GLY A 239 -14.40 -3.06 11.89
C GLY A 239 -15.68 -2.48 11.27
N ASP A 240 -15.94 -1.18 11.36
CA ASP A 240 -17.13 -0.52 10.83
C ASP A 240 -17.05 -0.14 9.34
N CYS A 241 -15.95 -0.50 8.66
CA CYS A 241 -15.65 -0.17 7.27
C CYS A 241 -15.40 1.34 7.01
N LEU A 242 -15.23 2.14 8.06
CA LEU A 242 -14.78 3.52 7.96
C LEU A 242 -13.33 3.58 8.50
N PRO A 243 -12.35 4.00 7.69
CA PRO A 243 -10.98 4.08 8.17
C PRO A 243 -10.82 5.07 9.33
N ASP A 244 -10.14 4.60 10.38
CA ASP A 244 -9.72 5.35 11.57
C ASP A 244 -8.32 5.92 11.37
N LEU A 245 -7.92 6.91 12.18
CA LEU A 245 -6.57 7.48 12.13
C LEU A 245 -5.68 6.88 13.23
N PHE A 246 -4.69 6.09 12.83
CA PHE A 246 -3.67 5.53 13.70
C PHE A 246 -2.43 6.44 13.72
N LEU A 247 -2.00 6.86 14.90
CA LEU A 247 -0.81 7.70 15.10
C LEU A 247 0.20 6.98 16.01
N THR A 248 1.44 6.84 15.56
CA THR A 248 2.55 6.48 16.47
C THR A 248 3.05 7.70 17.21
N CYS A 249 3.38 7.55 18.49
CA CYS A 249 3.70 8.64 19.39
C CYS A 249 5.15 8.60 19.88
N ASP A 250 5.77 9.77 19.96
CA ASP A 250 7.13 10.00 20.48
C ASP A 250 7.11 10.04 22.01
N THR A 251 7.02 8.84 22.61
CA THR A 251 6.99 8.60 24.06
C THR A 251 8.07 7.58 24.44
N ASN A 252 8.37 7.47 25.74
CA ASN A 252 9.33 6.48 26.25
C ASN A 252 8.73 5.71 27.45
N PRO A 253 8.29 4.45 27.28
CA PRO A 253 8.31 3.65 26.04
C PRO A 253 7.39 4.23 24.94
N PRO A 254 7.61 3.87 23.66
CA PRO A 254 6.79 4.36 22.56
C PRO A 254 5.33 3.90 22.70
N THR A 255 4.39 4.72 22.25
CA THR A 255 2.94 4.45 22.32
C THR A 255 2.28 4.74 20.98
N TYR A 256 1.00 4.43 20.87
CA TYR A 256 0.16 4.83 19.73
C TYR A 256 -1.20 5.37 20.20
N GLN A 257 -1.86 6.12 19.33
CA GLN A 257 -3.24 6.56 19.47
C GLN A 257 -4.06 6.12 18.26
N ILE A 258 -5.28 5.60 18.49
CA ILE A 258 -6.29 5.33 17.47
C ILE A 258 -7.40 6.36 17.64
N TRP A 259 -7.60 7.19 16.63
CA TRP A 259 -8.62 8.23 16.56
C TRP A 259 -9.78 7.74 15.70
N LEU A 260 -10.92 7.46 16.33
CA LEU A 260 -12.05 6.80 15.64
C LEU A 260 -12.81 7.76 14.75
N ASN A 261 -13.00 7.36 13.49
CA ASN A 261 -13.78 8.13 12.54
C ASN A 261 -15.29 7.92 12.79
N SER A 262 -16.13 8.82 12.27
CA SER A 262 -17.58 8.71 12.40
C SER A 262 -18.31 9.36 11.23
N ASP A 263 -19.45 8.77 10.86
CA ASP A 263 -20.40 9.36 9.91
C ASP A 263 -21.11 10.59 10.48
N LYS A 264 -21.12 10.75 11.81
CA LYS A 264 -21.60 11.94 12.50
C LYS A 264 -20.47 12.95 12.64
N SER A 265 -20.64 14.11 12.00
CA SER A 265 -19.63 15.17 11.97
C SER A 265 -19.15 15.63 13.35
N GLU A 266 -19.99 15.58 14.39
CA GLU A 266 -19.63 15.97 15.77
C GLU A 266 -18.82 14.89 16.51
N GLU A 267 -18.85 13.64 16.05
CA GLU A 267 -18.15 12.50 16.65
C GLU A 267 -16.88 12.10 15.87
N LYS A 268 -16.63 12.76 14.74
CA LYS A 268 -15.53 12.44 13.84
C LYS A 268 -14.18 12.66 14.52
N PHE A 269 -13.35 11.62 14.59
CA PHE A 269 -12.07 11.62 15.30
C PHE A 269 -12.19 12.09 16.77
N ALA A 270 -13.36 11.98 17.40
CA ALA A 270 -13.58 12.49 18.76
C ALA A 270 -13.27 11.46 19.86
N LYS A 271 -13.13 10.19 19.50
CA LYS A 271 -12.83 9.08 20.41
C LYS A 271 -11.43 8.55 20.20
N VAL A 272 -10.69 8.36 21.30
CA VAL A 272 -9.27 8.00 21.27
C VAL A 272 -9.02 6.76 22.10
N ILE A 273 -8.27 5.83 21.54
CA ILE A 273 -7.72 4.66 22.24
C ILE A 273 -6.21 4.79 22.23
N THR A 274 -5.57 4.55 23.37
CA THR A 274 -4.10 4.57 23.49
C THR A 274 -3.60 3.16 23.78
N GLY A 275 -2.46 2.80 23.20
CA GLY A 275 -1.75 1.58 23.56
C GLY A 275 -0.24 1.76 23.47
N GLU A 276 0.47 0.73 23.88
CA GLU A 276 1.93 0.74 23.97
C GLU A 276 2.57 0.04 22.77
N LEU A 277 3.81 0.42 22.46
CA LEU A 277 4.69 -0.25 21.50
C LEU A 277 5.97 -0.70 22.21
N VAL A 278 6.66 -1.67 21.62
CA VAL A 278 7.93 -2.16 22.17
C VAL A 278 9.05 -1.17 21.83
N PRO A 279 9.95 -0.82 22.77
CA PRO A 279 11.11 0.00 22.43
C PRO A 279 11.94 -0.59 21.28
N GLY A 280 12.22 0.21 20.27
CA GLY A 280 12.88 -0.24 19.03
C GLY A 280 11.93 -0.72 17.94
N SER A 281 10.61 -0.53 18.09
CA SER A 281 9.63 -0.68 17.01
C SER A 281 10.02 0.13 15.78
N GLY A 282 10.07 -0.54 14.64
CA GLY A 282 10.19 0.07 13.32
C GLY A 282 8.82 0.36 12.70
N GLN A 283 8.76 0.32 11.36
CA GLN A 283 7.53 0.60 10.62
C GLN A 283 6.45 -0.47 10.88
N ILE A 284 5.27 -0.03 11.30
CA ILE A 284 4.08 -0.86 11.48
C ILE A 284 3.34 -0.98 10.16
N VAL A 285 2.95 -2.20 9.82
CA VAL A 285 2.07 -2.52 8.69
C VAL A 285 0.88 -3.33 9.18
N PHE A 286 -0.18 -3.32 8.39
CA PHE A 286 -1.49 -3.82 8.79
C PHE A 286 -2.05 -4.83 7.79
N SER A 287 -2.57 -5.95 8.27
CA SER A 287 -3.23 -6.98 7.45
C SER A 287 -3.96 -8.00 8.32
N ASP A 288 -4.99 -8.66 7.79
CA ASP A 288 -5.69 -9.78 8.44
C ASP A 288 -4.84 -11.06 8.31
N ILE A 289 -4.02 -11.36 9.33
CA ILE A 289 -3.00 -12.43 9.26
C ILE A 289 -3.61 -13.81 9.44
N ASP A 290 -4.73 -13.93 10.15
CA ASP A 290 -5.36 -15.21 10.51
C ASP A 290 -6.78 -15.43 9.94
N ARG A 291 -7.27 -14.49 9.12
CA ARG A 291 -8.57 -14.53 8.43
C ARG A 291 -9.75 -14.50 9.39
N ASP A 292 -9.64 -13.73 10.47
CA ASP A 292 -10.74 -13.51 11.39
C ASP A 292 -11.58 -12.26 11.02
N GLY A 293 -11.14 -11.52 10.00
CA GLY A 293 -11.79 -10.34 9.46
C GLY A 293 -11.40 -9.04 10.18
N ALA A 294 -10.59 -9.10 11.23
CA ALA A 294 -9.97 -7.93 11.83
C ALA A 294 -8.57 -7.69 11.24
N VAL A 295 -8.15 -6.43 11.26
CA VAL A 295 -6.84 -6.02 10.78
C VAL A 295 -5.83 -6.14 11.92
N ASP A 296 -4.77 -6.93 11.74
CA ASP A 296 -3.70 -7.11 12.73
C ASP A 296 -2.52 -6.16 12.47
N MET A 297 -1.68 -5.94 13.49
CA MET A 297 -0.41 -5.20 13.36
C MET A 297 0.76 -6.16 13.19
N VAL A 298 1.64 -5.87 12.24
CA VAL A 298 2.95 -6.53 12.07
C VAL A 298 4.04 -5.46 12.03
N PHE A 299 5.09 -5.62 12.84
CA PHE A 299 6.20 -4.67 12.87
C PHE A 299 7.52 -5.30 13.33
N PRO A 300 8.68 -4.84 12.80
CA PRO A 300 9.97 -5.26 13.32
C PRO A 300 10.28 -4.51 14.62
N VAL A 301 10.98 -5.16 15.54
CA VAL A 301 11.57 -4.55 16.73
C VAL A 301 13.06 -4.84 16.71
N CYS A 302 13.90 -3.80 16.61
CA CYS A 302 15.34 -3.96 16.53
C CYS A 302 16.05 -3.15 17.61
N THR A 303 16.79 -3.84 18.47
CA THR A 303 17.69 -3.28 19.48
C THR A 303 19.16 -3.50 19.08
N SER A 304 20.10 -3.05 19.91
CA SER A 304 21.53 -3.30 19.67
C SER A 304 21.86 -4.80 19.59
N SER A 305 21.19 -5.63 20.39
CA SER A 305 21.48 -7.06 20.55
C SER A 305 20.55 -8.00 19.78
N LYS A 306 19.31 -7.59 19.47
CA LYS A 306 18.28 -8.49 18.94
C LYS A 306 17.39 -7.80 17.91
N CYS A 307 16.89 -8.55 16.93
CA CYS A 307 15.84 -8.11 16.02
C CYS A 307 14.74 -9.18 15.96
N GLU A 308 13.50 -8.76 16.08
CA GLU A 308 12.30 -9.60 16.14
C GLU A 308 11.23 -9.07 15.18
N ILE A 309 10.30 -9.94 14.75
CA ILE A 309 9.02 -9.52 14.14
C ILE A 309 7.93 -9.76 15.18
N HIS A 310 7.14 -8.72 15.44
CA HIS A 310 6.00 -8.76 16.34
C HIS A 310 4.71 -8.77 15.52
N ILE A 311 3.77 -9.60 15.93
CA ILE A 311 2.39 -9.63 15.43
C ILE A 311 1.47 -9.39 16.63
N LEU A 312 0.67 -8.32 16.58
CA LEU A 312 -0.41 -8.08 17.53
C LEU A 312 -1.73 -8.29 16.83
N TYR A 313 -2.44 -9.32 17.27
CA TYR A 313 -3.77 -9.62 16.78
C TYR A 313 -4.78 -8.62 17.35
N ASN A 314 -5.59 -8.04 16.48
CA ASN A 314 -6.62 -7.10 16.89
C ASN A 314 -7.74 -7.86 17.60
N LYS A 315 -8.14 -7.39 18.77
CA LYS A 315 -9.28 -7.96 19.49
C LYS A 315 -10.53 -7.78 18.62
N ASN A 316 -11.31 -8.84 18.46
CA ASN A 316 -12.57 -8.77 17.75
C ASN A 316 -13.55 -9.81 18.27
N THR A 317 -14.83 -9.57 17.99
CA THR A 317 -15.85 -10.61 18.16
C THR A 317 -15.88 -11.46 16.88
N PRO A 318 -15.60 -12.77 16.94
CA PRO A 318 -15.54 -13.59 15.73
C PRO A 318 -16.91 -13.67 15.05
N TYR A 319 -16.92 -13.78 13.73
CA TYR A 319 -18.15 -13.94 12.98
C TYR A 319 -18.77 -15.34 13.15
N CYS A 320 -20.09 -15.42 13.24
CA CYS A 320 -20.80 -16.68 13.43
C CYS A 320 -20.62 -17.60 12.21
N GLY A 321 -20.27 -18.86 12.45
CA GLY A 321 -20.08 -19.86 11.39
C GLY A 321 -18.66 -19.87 10.80
N THR A 322 -17.76 -19.01 11.27
CA THR A 322 -16.35 -19.09 10.91
C THR A 322 -15.59 -20.11 11.75
N LEU A 323 -14.39 -20.50 11.30
CA LEU A 323 -13.50 -21.41 12.01
C LEU A 323 -13.09 -20.89 13.39
N GLN A 324 -13.09 -19.56 13.55
CA GLN A 324 -12.79 -18.87 14.80
C GLN A 324 -13.96 -18.91 15.80
N SER A 325 -15.20 -19.11 15.33
CA SER A 325 -16.36 -19.28 16.21
C SER A 325 -16.49 -20.74 16.70
N ASN A 326 -16.22 -20.97 17.99
CA ASN A 326 -16.43 -22.29 18.60
C ASN A 326 -17.93 -22.66 18.58
N LYS A 327 -18.28 -23.88 18.16
CA LYS A 327 -19.69 -24.37 18.14
C LYS A 327 -20.39 -24.31 19.51
N LYS A 328 -19.65 -24.18 20.61
CA LYS A 328 -20.17 -24.04 21.98
C LYS A 328 -20.49 -22.59 22.40
N SER A 329 -20.14 -21.59 21.59
CA SER A 329 -20.26 -20.16 21.91
C SER A 329 -21.09 -19.38 20.87
N ILE A 330 -22.16 -19.97 20.36
CA ILE A 330 -23.09 -19.33 19.40
C ILE A 330 -23.65 -17.99 19.92
N ASN A 331 -23.68 -17.77 21.24
CA ASN A 331 -24.13 -16.52 21.86
C ASN A 331 -23.03 -15.44 22.00
N LYS A 332 -21.81 -15.68 21.52
CA LYS A 332 -20.66 -14.74 21.55
C LYS A 332 -20.00 -14.60 20.18
N CYS A 333 -20.79 -14.47 19.11
CA CYS A 333 -20.29 -14.22 17.76
C CYS A 333 -21.12 -13.14 17.07
N GLN A 334 -20.52 -12.47 16.08
CA GLN A 334 -21.16 -11.42 15.29
C GLN A 334 -21.82 -11.98 14.03
N SER A 335 -22.98 -11.46 13.66
CA SER A 335 -23.66 -11.86 12.42
C SER A 335 -22.90 -11.38 11.18
N LEU A 336 -22.83 -12.22 10.15
CA LEU A 336 -22.31 -11.86 8.80
C LEU A 336 -23.12 -10.75 8.12
N SER A 337 -24.34 -10.46 8.58
CA SER A 337 -25.07 -9.26 8.13
C SER A 337 -24.43 -7.96 8.62
N GLY A 338 -23.65 -8.00 9.71
CA GLY A 338 -23.00 -6.85 10.33
C GLY A 338 -21.50 -6.73 10.05
N LEU A 339 -21.01 -7.02 8.84
CA LEU A 339 -19.56 -6.92 8.51
C LEU A 339 -18.96 -5.52 8.71
N CYS A 340 -19.77 -4.48 8.59
CA CYS A 340 -19.40 -3.08 8.79
C CYS A 340 -20.11 -2.54 10.03
N ARG A 341 -19.95 -3.24 11.14
CA ARG A 341 -20.35 -2.76 12.47
C ARG A 341 -19.13 -2.85 13.34
N ALA A 342 -18.84 -1.75 14.03
CA ALA A 342 -17.75 -1.68 14.99
C ALA A 342 -17.82 -2.87 15.96
N TYR A 343 -16.66 -3.48 16.22
CA TYR A 343 -16.51 -4.54 17.20
C TYR A 343 -16.82 -3.98 18.60
N PRO A 344 -17.50 -4.75 19.46
CA PRO A 344 -17.74 -4.35 20.85
C PRO A 344 -16.45 -4.12 21.64
N GLU A 345 -15.42 -4.91 21.33
CA GLU A 345 -14.07 -4.81 21.89
C GLU A 345 -13.08 -4.91 20.73
N PHE A 346 -12.15 -3.96 20.63
CA PHE A 346 -11.09 -3.94 19.65
C PHE A 346 -9.84 -3.25 20.17
N GLY A 347 -8.77 -3.36 19.39
CA GLY A 347 -7.45 -2.84 19.70
C GLY A 347 -6.44 -3.94 20.01
N TYR A 348 -5.23 -3.50 20.34
CA TYR A 348 -4.06 -4.35 20.45
C TYR A 348 -3.56 -4.34 21.89
N ASP A 349 -3.06 -5.48 22.36
CA ASP A 349 -2.60 -5.67 23.72
C ASP A 349 -1.25 -6.37 23.72
N LEU A 350 -0.19 -5.62 24.01
CA LEU A 350 1.19 -6.14 24.07
C LEU A 350 1.38 -7.20 25.15
N TYR A 351 0.52 -7.23 26.17
CA TYR A 351 0.68 -8.10 27.33
C TYR A 351 -0.22 -9.33 27.26
N ASP A 352 -1.09 -9.43 26.25
CA ASP A 352 -1.88 -10.62 26.00
C ASP A 352 -1.04 -11.65 25.22
N GLU A 353 -0.46 -12.59 25.95
CA GLU A 353 0.34 -13.69 25.38
C GLU A 353 -0.44 -14.51 24.34
N LYS A 354 -1.78 -14.48 24.32
CA LYS A 354 -2.58 -15.19 23.30
C LYS A 354 -2.74 -14.40 22.01
N ALA A 355 -2.68 -13.08 22.08
CA ALA A 355 -2.84 -12.16 20.95
C ALA A 355 -1.50 -11.54 20.48
N HIS A 356 -0.38 -11.84 21.15
CA HIS A 356 0.94 -11.37 20.77
C HIS A 356 1.86 -12.52 20.35
N VAL A 357 2.37 -12.48 19.11
CA VAL A 357 3.37 -13.41 18.57
C VAL A 357 4.67 -12.66 18.30
N VAL A 358 5.79 -13.27 18.70
CA VAL A 358 7.14 -12.75 18.51
C VAL A 358 7.96 -13.80 17.78
N ILE A 359 8.69 -13.37 16.75
CA ILE A 359 9.56 -14.22 15.93
C ILE A 359 10.98 -13.66 16.01
N ASP A 360 11.90 -14.41 16.60
CA ASP A 360 13.32 -14.03 16.64
C ASP A 360 13.99 -14.31 15.29
N ILE A 361 14.54 -13.26 14.69
CA ILE A 361 15.18 -13.35 13.37
C ILE A 361 16.44 -14.18 13.42
N ASN A 362 17.17 -14.15 14.53
CA ASN A 362 18.37 -14.97 14.68
C ASN A 362 18.03 -16.46 14.89
N GLU A 363 16.81 -16.81 15.29
CA GLU A 363 16.37 -18.21 15.36
C GLU A 363 16.04 -18.77 13.97
N ILE A 364 15.34 -18.01 13.13
CA ILE A 364 14.94 -18.46 11.80
C ILE A 364 16.01 -18.22 10.72
N PHE A 365 16.90 -17.24 10.94
CA PHE A 365 18.05 -16.91 10.09
C PHE A 365 19.29 -16.67 10.97
N PRO A 366 19.99 -17.73 11.42
CA PRO A 366 21.14 -17.61 12.31
C PRO A 366 22.24 -16.69 11.77
N GLY A 367 22.61 -15.68 12.57
CA GLY A 367 23.62 -14.70 12.20
C GLY A 367 23.11 -13.59 11.28
N GLU A 368 21.80 -13.48 11.05
CA GLU A 368 21.18 -12.37 10.33
C GLU A 368 20.38 -11.46 11.27
N ARG A 369 20.12 -10.24 10.83
CA ARG A 369 19.19 -9.29 11.46
C ARG A 369 18.36 -8.58 10.40
N ILE A 370 17.16 -8.12 10.74
CA ILE A 370 16.36 -7.33 9.80
C ILE A 370 17.06 -6.00 9.50
N ASP A 371 17.03 -5.60 8.22
CA ASP A 371 17.35 -4.24 7.81
C ASP A 371 16.10 -3.37 7.89
N VAL A 372 16.09 -2.43 8.83
CA VAL A 372 14.96 -1.50 9.06
C VAL A 372 15.19 -0.13 8.41
N LEU A 373 16.27 0.03 7.64
CA LEU A 373 16.64 1.32 7.06
C LEU A 373 17.28 1.16 5.68
N ASP A 374 16.71 1.82 4.67
CA ASP A 374 17.32 1.88 3.34
C ASP A 374 18.40 2.97 3.31
N LYS A 375 19.66 2.53 3.42
CA LYS A 375 20.86 3.38 3.39
C LYS A 375 21.29 3.79 1.97
N SER A 376 20.62 3.27 0.94
CA SER A 376 20.88 3.64 -0.46
C SER A 376 20.22 4.96 -0.84
N PHE A 377 19.26 5.44 -0.04
CA PHE A 377 18.69 6.76 -0.19
C PHE A 377 19.55 7.81 0.53
N ASP A 378 19.43 9.09 0.15
CA ASP A 378 20.29 10.12 0.72
C ASP A 378 19.91 10.48 2.16
N GLY A 379 18.77 10.02 2.69
CA GLY A 379 18.34 10.22 4.09
C GLY A 379 17.70 8.96 4.67
N PRO A 380 17.32 8.96 5.95
CA PRO A 380 16.73 7.79 6.57
C PRO A 380 15.39 7.47 5.92
N GLN A 381 15.34 6.31 5.28
CA GLN A 381 14.14 5.76 4.69
C GLN A 381 13.84 4.45 5.40
N PRO A 382 13.02 4.49 6.47
CA PRO A 382 12.58 3.28 7.14
C PRO A 382 12.13 2.21 6.14
N LEU A 383 12.59 0.98 6.36
CA LEU A 383 12.14 -0.18 5.62
C LEU A 383 11.00 -0.84 6.41
N GLN A 384 9.84 -0.95 5.77
CA GLN A 384 8.72 -1.71 6.30
C GLN A 384 8.81 -3.17 5.85
N VAL A 385 8.25 -4.06 6.67
CA VAL A 385 7.91 -5.42 6.25
C VAL A 385 6.86 -5.32 5.14
N GLN A 386 7.02 -6.09 4.08
CA GLN A 386 6.05 -6.12 2.98
C GLN A 386 5.13 -7.31 3.17
N ILE A 387 3.83 -7.08 3.03
CA ILE A 387 2.78 -8.08 3.20
C ILE A 387 2.15 -8.36 1.83
N GLY A 388 1.99 -9.64 1.51
CA GLY A 388 1.34 -10.09 0.28
C GLY A 388 1.21 -11.60 0.27
N ASP A 389 0.12 -12.12 -0.30
CA ASP A 389 -0.06 -13.55 -0.47
C ASP A 389 0.57 -14.00 -1.79
N PHE A 390 1.82 -14.48 -1.73
CA PHE A 390 2.57 -14.83 -2.94
C PHE A 390 2.16 -16.18 -3.50
N ASP A 391 1.62 -17.09 -2.68
CA ASP A 391 1.23 -18.43 -3.12
C ASP A 391 -0.27 -18.64 -3.24
N LEU A 392 -1.05 -17.58 -3.02
CA LEU A 392 -2.50 -17.49 -3.13
C LEU A 392 -3.23 -18.48 -2.22
N ASP A 393 -2.58 -18.98 -1.16
CA ASP A 393 -3.24 -19.92 -0.26
C ASP A 393 -4.36 -19.25 0.57
N GLY A 394 -4.35 -17.91 0.59
CA GLY A 394 -5.25 -16.93 1.18
C GLY A 394 -4.74 -16.31 2.48
N PHE A 395 -3.57 -16.72 2.98
CA PHE A 395 -2.94 -16.15 4.16
C PHE A 395 -1.81 -15.23 3.68
N PRO A 396 -1.80 -13.95 4.08
CA PRO A 396 -0.76 -13.04 3.64
C PRO A 396 0.61 -13.45 4.21
N ASP A 397 1.65 -13.41 3.39
CA ASP A 397 3.04 -13.75 3.71
C ASP A 397 3.91 -12.49 3.89
N LEU A 398 5.14 -12.68 4.39
CA LEU A 398 6.08 -11.57 4.62
C LEU A 398 7.28 -11.61 3.68
N LEU A 399 7.60 -10.45 3.12
CA LEU A 399 8.83 -10.18 2.41
C LEU A 399 9.65 -9.14 3.18
N ILE A 400 10.90 -9.50 3.53
CA ILE A 400 11.79 -8.66 4.34
C ILE A 400 13.20 -8.58 3.73
N THR A 401 13.93 -7.54 4.13
CA THR A 401 15.38 -7.42 3.88
C THR A 401 16.13 -7.71 5.18
N THR A 402 17.21 -8.47 5.09
CA THR A 402 18.08 -8.84 6.21
C THR A 402 19.54 -8.50 5.91
N ILE A 403 20.35 -8.36 6.96
CA ILE A 403 21.80 -8.14 6.90
C ILE A 403 22.48 -9.33 7.57
N THR A 404 23.44 -9.95 6.89
CA THR A 404 24.25 -11.05 7.47
C THR A 404 25.40 -10.51 8.33
N ASN A 405 25.76 -11.19 9.42
CA ASN A 405 26.86 -10.78 10.32
C ASN A 405 28.23 -11.39 9.93
N THR A 406 28.42 -11.82 8.68
CA THR A 406 29.66 -12.51 8.25
C THR A 406 30.92 -11.67 8.54
N THR A 407 31.95 -12.33 9.08
CA THR A 407 33.16 -11.72 9.67
C THR A 407 34.05 -10.92 8.70
N ASN A 408 33.86 -11.08 7.39
CA ASN A 408 34.52 -10.26 6.37
C ASN A 408 33.63 -9.06 5.98
N GLN A 409 33.39 -8.15 6.93
CA GLN A 409 32.61 -6.94 6.70
C GLN A 409 33.44 -5.92 5.91
N ALA A 410 33.26 -5.86 4.59
CA ALA A 410 33.59 -4.65 3.84
C ALA A 410 32.48 -3.62 4.08
N LYS A 411 32.60 -2.82 5.15
CA LYS A 411 31.76 -1.62 5.32
C LYS A 411 32.26 -0.57 4.33
N GLU A 412 31.55 -0.44 3.22
CA GLU A 412 31.89 0.60 2.26
C GLU A 412 31.25 1.92 2.64
N LYS A 413 32.10 2.93 2.80
CA LYS A 413 31.67 4.31 2.99
C LYS A 413 31.12 4.81 1.66
N ARG A 414 29.90 5.34 1.68
CA ARG A 414 29.37 6.14 0.56
C ARG A 414 30.11 7.49 0.52
N GLU A 415 30.24 8.08 -0.66
CA GLU A 415 30.68 9.47 -0.76
C GLU A 415 29.76 10.37 0.09
N PRO A 416 30.29 11.43 0.73
CA PRO A 416 29.48 12.36 1.52
C PRO A 416 28.36 12.91 0.63
N ASN A 417 27.12 12.61 1.02
CA ASN A 417 25.93 13.14 0.38
C ASN A 417 25.84 14.66 0.63
N ILE A 418 25.19 15.35 -0.30
CA ILE A 418 25.05 16.81 -0.38
C ILE A 418 24.36 17.40 0.87
N PHE A 419 23.64 16.55 1.59
CA PHE A 419 22.87 16.85 2.79
C PHE A 419 23.35 16.05 4.02
N GLY A 420 24.54 15.45 4.02
CA GLY A 420 25.02 14.60 5.13
C GLY A 420 24.98 15.23 6.50
N ASP A 421 25.48 16.47 6.61
CA ASP A 421 25.43 17.26 7.84
C ASP A 421 23.99 17.58 8.27
N ILE A 422 23.08 17.70 7.29
CA ILE A 422 21.64 17.93 7.52
C ILE A 422 21.00 16.66 8.07
N TRP A 423 21.31 15.48 7.54
CA TRP A 423 20.77 14.22 8.06
C TRP A 423 21.26 13.94 9.48
N GLY A 424 22.52 14.23 9.77
CA GLY A 424 23.06 14.13 11.14
C GLY A 424 22.42 15.13 12.12
N ALA A 425 22.00 16.30 11.66
CA ALA A 425 21.28 17.28 12.48
C ALA A 425 19.80 16.95 12.66
N LEU A 426 19.14 16.44 11.61
CA LEU A 426 17.72 16.11 11.61
C LEU A 426 17.41 14.77 12.28
N PHE A 427 18.31 13.79 12.22
CA PHE A 427 18.06 12.41 12.67
C PHE A 427 19.09 11.90 13.68
N GLY A 428 19.93 12.79 14.21
CA GLY A 428 20.97 12.48 15.20
C GLY A 428 22.29 11.99 14.60
N SER A 429 23.40 12.46 15.19
CA SER A 429 24.77 12.13 14.78
C SER A 429 25.16 10.69 15.12
N GLY A 430 24.71 9.72 14.33
CA GLY A 430 25.47 8.50 14.10
C GLY A 430 26.43 8.77 12.95
N ASP A 431 27.74 8.61 13.18
CA ASP A 431 28.86 8.80 12.23
C ASP A 431 28.44 9.15 10.79
N ASN A 432 28.94 10.26 10.24
CA ASN A 432 28.73 10.80 8.87
C ASN A 432 29.09 9.84 7.70
N GLN A 433 29.06 8.54 7.91
CA GLN A 433 29.16 7.44 6.97
C GLN A 433 27.95 6.52 7.15
N TYR A 434 26.95 6.69 6.31
CA TYR A 434 26.03 5.61 6.00
C TYR A 434 26.84 4.49 5.34
N SER A 435 27.27 3.52 6.15
CA SER A 435 27.94 2.33 5.63
C SER A 435 26.89 1.48 4.93
N ILE A 436 27.04 1.32 3.62
CA ILE A 436 26.22 0.39 2.85
C ILE A 436 26.70 -1.01 3.23
N ASN A 437 25.75 -1.86 3.62
CA ASN A 437 26.03 -3.26 3.92
C ASN A 437 26.06 -4.03 2.59
N ASN A 438 27.21 -4.57 2.22
CA ASN A 438 27.38 -5.35 0.98
C ASN A 438 26.88 -6.81 1.10
N ASN A 439 26.07 -7.09 2.12
CA ASN A 439 25.71 -8.45 2.50
C ASN A 439 24.24 -8.57 2.92
N THR A 440 23.41 -7.71 2.33
CA THR A 440 21.96 -7.74 2.46
C THR A 440 21.34 -8.89 1.66
N LYS A 441 20.22 -9.40 2.13
CA LYS A 441 19.45 -10.49 1.51
C LYS A 441 17.96 -10.21 1.56
N VAL A 442 17.25 -10.63 0.52
CA VAL A 442 15.79 -10.67 0.50
C VAL A 442 15.33 -12.02 1.06
N ARG A 443 14.42 -12.01 2.04
CA ARG A 443 13.86 -13.21 2.68
C ARG A 443 12.35 -13.20 2.53
N LEU A 444 11.81 -14.37 2.18
CA LEU A 444 10.38 -14.62 2.10
C LEU A 444 10.00 -15.59 3.23
N LEU A 445 9.01 -15.21 4.04
CA LEU A 445 8.50 -16.00 5.15
C LEU A 445 7.04 -16.34 4.88
N LYS A 446 6.73 -17.62 4.94
CA LYS A 446 5.39 -18.14 4.72
C LYS A 446 4.56 -18.09 6.00
N ASN A 447 3.29 -17.72 5.88
CA ASN A 447 2.31 -17.72 6.95
C ASN A 447 1.84 -19.15 7.30
N ILE A 448 2.14 -19.59 8.52
CA ILE A 448 1.85 -20.95 9.00
C ILE A 448 0.98 -20.92 10.26
N PRO A 449 0.10 -21.93 10.47
CA PRO A 449 -0.68 -22.01 11.70
C PRO A 449 0.23 -22.28 12.91
N ILE A 450 -0.08 -21.68 14.05
CA ILE A 450 0.57 -22.03 15.31
C ILE A 450 -0.06 -23.34 15.82
N ASP A 451 0.79 -24.27 16.27
CA ASP A 451 0.31 -25.51 16.89
C ASP A 451 -0.40 -25.20 18.23
N ARG A 452 -1.65 -25.66 18.31
CA ARG A 452 -2.55 -25.39 19.44
C ARG A 452 -2.06 -26.05 20.72
N ASP A 453 -1.47 -27.24 20.61
CA ASP A 453 -1.13 -28.07 21.77
C ASP A 453 0.09 -27.55 22.55
N VAL A 454 0.82 -26.58 21.98
CA VAL A 454 2.08 -26.06 22.55
C VAL A 454 1.95 -24.64 23.11
N SER A 455 1.06 -23.81 22.56
CA SER A 455 1.10 -22.35 22.79
C SER A 455 -0.14 -21.74 23.45
N GLY A 456 -1.29 -22.44 23.45
CA GLY A 456 -2.57 -21.86 23.91
C GLY A 456 -3.13 -20.73 23.01
N LYS A 457 -2.51 -20.49 21.85
CA LYS A 457 -2.92 -19.49 20.84
C LYS A 457 -3.89 -20.13 19.84
N GLU A 458 -5.18 -20.16 20.18
CA GLU A 458 -6.20 -20.76 19.29
C GLU A 458 -6.35 -19.97 17.99
N ASN A 459 -6.25 -20.66 16.85
CA ASN A 459 -6.46 -20.12 15.49
C ASN A 459 -5.51 -18.99 15.05
N LYS A 460 -4.51 -18.63 15.86
CA LYS A 460 -3.49 -17.65 15.48
C LYS A 460 -2.38 -18.28 14.63
N ARG A 461 -1.62 -17.43 13.96
CA ARG A 461 -0.61 -17.81 12.96
C ARG A 461 0.73 -17.15 13.24
N THR A 462 1.76 -17.63 12.57
CA THR A 462 3.12 -17.11 12.67
C THR A 462 3.79 -17.23 11.30
N PHE A 463 5.03 -16.78 11.19
CA PHE A 463 5.79 -16.84 9.94
C PHE A 463 6.99 -17.76 10.08
N ALA A 464 7.24 -18.55 9.04
CA ALA A 464 8.40 -19.44 8.96
C ALA A 464 9.16 -19.22 7.65
N PRO A 465 10.50 -19.36 7.65
CA PRO A 465 11.28 -19.25 6.43
C PRO A 465 10.90 -20.36 5.44
N ILE A 466 10.85 -20.03 4.15
CA ILE A 466 10.69 -21.04 3.10
C ILE A 466 11.99 -21.84 2.99
N THR A 467 11.91 -23.17 3.11
CA THR A 467 13.08 -24.06 3.12
C THR A 467 13.42 -24.65 1.75
N ASP A 468 12.53 -24.51 0.75
CA ASP A 468 12.81 -25.00 -0.60
C ASP A 468 13.81 -24.09 -1.32
N LYS A 469 15.05 -24.58 -1.42
CA LYS A 469 16.15 -23.90 -2.10
C LYS A 469 15.85 -23.65 -3.58
N ASN A 470 15.06 -24.50 -4.23
CA ASN A 470 14.74 -24.29 -5.65
C ASN A 470 13.83 -23.08 -5.82
N THR A 471 12.80 -22.94 -4.96
CA THR A 471 11.94 -21.77 -4.91
C THR A 471 12.75 -20.49 -4.75
N LEU A 472 13.64 -20.42 -3.76
CA LEU A 472 14.34 -19.19 -3.39
C LEU A 472 15.60 -18.89 -4.22
N SER A 473 16.00 -19.78 -5.12
CA SER A 473 17.32 -19.73 -5.77
C SER A 473 17.63 -18.39 -6.47
N GLU A 474 16.64 -17.73 -7.06
CA GLU A 474 16.83 -16.43 -7.72
C GLU A 474 16.94 -15.28 -6.72
N LEU A 475 16.19 -15.31 -5.61
CA LEU A 475 16.31 -14.33 -4.53
C LEU A 475 17.69 -14.41 -3.86
N GLU A 476 18.26 -15.60 -3.72
CA GLU A 476 19.57 -15.80 -3.08
C GLU A 476 20.75 -15.26 -3.92
N LYS A 477 20.60 -15.20 -5.26
CA LYS A 477 21.59 -14.67 -6.21
C LYS A 477 21.69 -13.15 -6.22
N LEU A 478 20.67 -12.45 -5.71
CA LEU A 478 20.67 -10.99 -5.66
C LEU A 478 21.89 -10.46 -4.91
N SER A 479 22.60 -9.53 -5.55
CA SER A 479 23.74 -8.81 -4.98
C SER A 479 23.30 -7.45 -4.47
N ASN A 480 23.50 -7.17 -3.18
CA ASN A 480 23.22 -5.89 -2.52
C ASN A 480 21.78 -5.35 -2.72
N PRO A 481 20.74 -6.17 -2.49
CA PRO A 481 19.37 -5.65 -2.45
C PRO A 481 19.23 -4.62 -1.32
N THR A 482 18.57 -3.51 -1.60
CA THR A 482 18.32 -2.43 -0.63
C THR A 482 16.86 -2.40 -0.19
N ARG A 483 15.97 -2.83 -1.07
CA ARG A 483 14.53 -2.90 -0.82
C ARG A 483 13.90 -3.92 -1.76
N ALA A 484 12.93 -4.69 -1.25
CA ALA A 484 12.10 -5.57 -2.05
C ALA A 484 10.63 -5.28 -1.72
N VAL A 485 9.75 -5.33 -2.72
CA VAL A 485 8.31 -5.08 -2.57
C VAL A 485 7.53 -6.05 -3.44
N PHE A 486 6.36 -6.46 -2.97
CA PHE A 486 5.42 -7.22 -3.81
C PHE A 486 4.84 -6.31 -4.90
N PHE A 487 4.67 -6.87 -6.09
CA PHE A 487 4.11 -6.17 -7.25
C PHE A 487 3.49 -7.20 -8.20
N ASP A 488 2.40 -6.85 -8.87
CA ASP A 488 1.72 -7.73 -9.84
C ASP A 488 2.09 -7.27 -11.25
N ILE A 489 3.22 -7.74 -11.80
CA ILE A 489 3.85 -7.14 -13.00
C ILE A 489 2.94 -7.24 -14.22
N ASP A 490 2.25 -8.35 -14.34
CA ASP A 490 1.42 -8.69 -15.50
C ASP A 490 -0.07 -8.69 -15.17
N GLU A 491 -0.45 -8.08 -14.05
CA GLU A 491 -1.84 -7.89 -13.63
C GLU A 491 -2.63 -9.21 -13.55
N ASN A 492 -1.93 -10.32 -13.29
CA ASN A 492 -2.51 -11.66 -13.27
C ASN A 492 -2.96 -12.09 -11.86
N GLY A 493 -2.68 -11.24 -10.86
CA GLY A 493 -2.98 -11.43 -9.44
C GLY A 493 -2.01 -12.32 -8.67
N THR A 494 -0.96 -12.83 -9.31
CA THR A 494 0.16 -13.48 -8.62
C THR A 494 1.17 -12.41 -8.28
N LEU A 495 1.53 -12.29 -7.00
CA LEU A 495 2.46 -11.26 -6.57
C LEU A 495 3.91 -11.68 -6.94
N ASP A 496 4.49 -10.97 -7.88
CA ASP A 496 5.92 -10.92 -8.16
C ASP A 496 6.65 -10.03 -7.14
N ILE A 497 7.97 -9.89 -7.32
CA ILE A 497 8.80 -9.06 -6.45
C ILE A 497 9.62 -8.08 -7.29
N LEU A 498 9.46 -6.78 -7.03
CA LEU A 498 10.40 -5.75 -7.49
C LEU A 498 11.49 -5.56 -6.44
N VAL A 499 12.74 -5.53 -6.89
CA VAL A 499 13.92 -5.39 -6.02
C VAL A 499 14.72 -4.17 -6.45
N SER A 500 14.87 -3.20 -5.54
CA SER A 500 15.89 -2.15 -5.64
C SER A 500 17.22 -2.71 -5.13
N TYR A 501 18.30 -2.46 -5.85
CA TYR A 501 19.65 -2.92 -5.48
C TYR A 501 20.70 -1.91 -5.91
N LEU A 502 21.90 -2.05 -5.35
CA LEU A 502 23.06 -1.27 -5.77
C LEU A 502 23.92 -2.05 -6.74
N ASP A 503 24.20 -1.47 -7.90
CA ASP A 503 25.15 -2.04 -8.85
C ASP A 503 26.61 -1.87 -8.39
N LYS A 504 27.55 -2.32 -9.22
CA LYS A 504 29.00 -2.25 -8.94
C LYS A 504 29.50 -0.82 -8.81
N ASP A 505 28.82 0.14 -9.44
CA ASP A 505 29.13 1.57 -9.39
C ASP A 505 28.35 2.28 -8.26
N LYS A 506 27.70 1.51 -7.37
CA LYS A 506 26.86 1.99 -6.26
C LYS A 506 25.68 2.84 -6.71
N LYS A 507 25.21 2.63 -7.94
CA LYS A 507 24.00 3.28 -8.43
C LYS A 507 22.79 2.45 -8.09
N SER A 508 21.70 3.12 -7.76
CA SER A 508 20.41 2.49 -7.50
C SER A 508 19.83 1.95 -8.81
N ARG A 509 19.50 0.66 -8.83
CA ARG A 509 18.92 -0.06 -9.96
C ARG A 509 17.71 -0.85 -9.50
N VAL A 510 16.89 -1.27 -10.45
CA VAL A 510 15.69 -2.08 -10.21
C VAL A 510 15.77 -3.36 -11.01
N THR A 511 15.37 -4.47 -10.41
CA THR A 511 15.16 -5.76 -11.08
C THR A 511 13.84 -6.37 -10.63
N ALA A 512 13.38 -7.41 -11.33
CA ALA A 512 12.17 -8.14 -11.03
C ALA A 512 12.46 -9.62 -10.85
N ILE A 513 11.79 -10.22 -9.87
CA ILE A 513 11.75 -11.66 -9.64
C ILE A 513 10.31 -12.08 -9.83
N TYR A 514 10.08 -12.87 -10.86
CA TYR A 514 8.76 -13.30 -11.28
C TYR A 514 8.34 -14.56 -10.53
N ASN A 515 7.11 -14.56 -10.07
CA ASN A 515 6.53 -15.62 -9.26
C ASN A 515 5.72 -16.56 -10.15
N ASN A 516 6.25 -17.76 -10.36
CA ASN A 516 5.53 -18.84 -11.04
C ASN A 516 5.07 -19.91 -10.04
N TYR A 517 4.81 -19.53 -8.79
CA TYR A 517 4.19 -20.41 -7.81
C TYR A 517 2.70 -20.56 -8.14
N ASP A 518 2.40 -21.23 -9.25
CA ASP A 518 1.04 -21.42 -9.73
C ASP A 518 0.42 -22.66 -9.06
N ASN A 519 -0.62 -22.42 -8.27
CA ASN A 519 -1.58 -23.44 -7.90
C ASN A 519 -2.86 -23.18 -8.70
N ALA A 520 -3.04 -23.90 -9.81
CA ALA A 520 -4.17 -23.76 -10.74
C ALA A 520 -5.59 -23.93 -10.11
N SER A 521 -5.68 -24.19 -8.80
CA SER A 521 -6.93 -24.29 -8.03
C SER A 521 -7.11 -23.16 -6.99
N PHE A 522 -6.20 -22.20 -6.92
CA PHE A 522 -6.29 -21.08 -5.98
C PHE A 522 -6.78 -19.83 -6.68
N TYR A 523 -7.59 -19.05 -5.97
CA TYR A 523 -8.22 -17.85 -6.47
C TYR A 523 -7.72 -16.64 -5.69
N PHE A 524 -7.84 -15.46 -6.27
CA PHE A 524 -7.58 -14.19 -5.59
C PHE A 524 -8.69 -13.19 -5.91
N LEU A 525 -8.78 -12.16 -5.09
CA LEU A 525 -9.60 -10.98 -5.29
C LEU A 525 -8.67 -9.77 -5.35
N LYS A 526 -8.72 -9.04 -6.47
CA LYS A 526 -8.06 -7.74 -6.64
C LYS A 526 -9.13 -6.66 -6.69
N ALA A 527 -9.13 -5.76 -5.72
CA ALA A 527 -10.16 -4.74 -5.57
C ALA A 527 -9.55 -3.35 -5.46
N SER A 528 -9.96 -2.47 -6.37
CA SER A 528 -9.57 -1.05 -6.36
C SER A 528 -10.76 -0.19 -5.97
N VAL A 529 -10.57 0.64 -4.95
CA VAL A 529 -11.54 1.63 -4.47
C VAL A 529 -11.15 2.99 -5.01
N CYS A 530 -12.06 3.65 -5.73
CA CYS A 530 -11.76 4.91 -6.38
C CYS A 530 -12.73 6.02 -5.93
N PRO A 531 -12.24 7.24 -5.65
CA PRO A 531 -13.11 8.37 -5.37
C PRO A 531 -13.72 8.86 -6.69
N TYR A 532 -14.96 8.47 -6.99
CA TYR A 532 -15.66 8.97 -8.18
C TYR A 532 -16.57 10.14 -7.79
N LEU A 533 -16.23 11.32 -8.27
CA LEU A 533 -16.97 12.56 -8.02
C LEU A 533 -17.42 13.10 -9.37
N PHE A 534 -18.74 13.22 -9.59
CA PHE A 534 -19.31 13.69 -10.85
C PHE A 534 -18.73 15.06 -11.21
N THR A 535 -17.93 15.13 -12.28
CA THR A 535 -17.66 16.40 -12.95
C THR A 535 -18.83 16.67 -13.90
N ASN A 536 -19.38 17.88 -13.88
CA ASN A 536 -20.37 18.37 -14.85
C ASN A 536 -19.72 18.57 -16.24
N SER A 537 -18.84 17.66 -16.67
CA SER A 537 -18.24 17.70 -17.99
C SER A 537 -19.33 17.40 -19.02
N THR A 538 -19.64 18.40 -19.83
CA THR A 538 -20.54 18.31 -20.99
C THR A 538 -19.96 17.46 -22.12
N ASN A 539 -18.81 16.81 -21.92
CA ASN A 539 -18.07 16.09 -22.93
C ASN A 539 -17.99 14.58 -22.59
N PRO A 540 -18.96 13.76 -23.04
CA PRO A 540 -19.02 12.32 -22.75
C PRO A 540 -17.91 11.48 -23.42
N LYS A 541 -16.83 12.12 -23.93
CA LYS A 541 -15.71 11.47 -24.63
C LYS A 541 -14.42 11.41 -23.82
N THR A 542 -14.31 12.15 -22.71
CA THR A 542 -13.16 12.07 -21.82
C THR A 542 -13.39 10.94 -20.82
N LYS A 543 -12.74 9.79 -21.05
CA LYS A 543 -12.67 8.67 -20.11
C LYS A 543 -11.88 9.11 -18.87
N TYR A 544 -12.52 9.76 -17.91
CA TYR A 544 -11.91 10.05 -16.61
C TYR A 544 -11.96 8.76 -15.79
N LYS A 545 -10.78 8.22 -15.43
CA LYS A 545 -10.68 7.10 -14.50
C LYS A 545 -10.21 7.65 -13.16
N PRO A 546 -11.07 7.61 -12.12
CA PRO A 546 -10.73 8.18 -10.82
C PRO A 546 -9.46 7.54 -10.25
N GLY A 547 -8.68 8.33 -9.51
CA GLY A 547 -7.48 7.84 -8.82
C GLY A 547 -7.80 6.80 -7.74
N TYR A 548 -6.82 6.48 -6.90
CA TYR A 548 -7.00 5.50 -5.84
C TYR A 548 -7.38 6.17 -4.52
N MET A 549 -8.44 5.67 -3.89
CA MET A 549 -8.90 6.16 -2.59
C MET A 549 -7.91 5.79 -1.50
N ILE A 550 -7.70 6.71 -0.56
CA ILE A 550 -6.92 6.48 0.65
C ILE A 550 -7.79 5.84 1.74
N GLY A 551 -7.29 4.80 2.42
CA GLY A 551 -8.02 4.11 3.49
C GLY A 551 -9.26 3.32 3.05
N GLY A 552 -9.46 3.13 1.73
CA GLY A 552 -10.59 2.37 1.20
C GLY A 552 -10.58 0.93 1.72
N THR A 553 -11.61 0.51 2.44
CA THR A 553 -11.64 -0.80 3.11
C THR A 553 -12.46 -1.80 2.30
N VAL A 554 -11.94 -3.01 2.11
CA VAL A 554 -12.62 -4.10 1.39
C VAL A 554 -12.77 -5.27 2.34
N LYS A 555 -14.01 -5.74 2.54
CA LYS A 555 -14.32 -6.96 3.29
C LYS A 555 -15.01 -7.96 2.42
N THR A 556 -14.62 -9.22 2.49
CA THR A 556 -15.26 -10.29 1.74
C THR A 556 -15.58 -11.49 2.61
N VAL A 557 -16.69 -12.16 2.31
CA VAL A 557 -17.13 -13.41 2.93
C VAL A 557 -17.12 -14.50 1.90
N MET A 558 -16.57 -15.65 2.29
CA MET A 558 -16.57 -16.85 1.49
C MET A 558 -16.96 -18.05 2.32
N SER A 559 -17.82 -18.90 1.77
CA SER A 559 -18.28 -20.12 2.42
C SER A 559 -18.12 -21.35 1.53
N SER A 560 -17.50 -22.39 2.07
CA SER A 560 -17.39 -23.72 1.44
C SER A 560 -17.91 -24.78 2.40
N GLY A 561 -19.10 -25.32 2.11
CA GLY A 561 -19.77 -26.29 2.97
C GLY A 561 -20.10 -25.73 4.35
N SER A 562 -19.32 -26.11 5.37
CA SER A 562 -19.49 -25.65 6.77
C SER A 562 -18.41 -24.66 7.22
N LYS A 563 -17.51 -24.25 6.33
CA LYS A 563 -16.45 -23.29 6.62
C LYS A 563 -16.84 -21.95 6.02
N THR A 564 -16.92 -20.92 6.85
CA THR A 564 -17.00 -19.53 6.41
C THR A 564 -15.72 -18.80 6.82
N LEU A 565 -15.21 -17.93 5.96
CA LEU A 565 -14.13 -17.01 6.25
C LEU A 565 -14.57 -15.59 5.96
N VAL A 566 -13.98 -14.65 6.71
CA VAL A 566 -14.07 -13.23 6.45
C VAL A 566 -12.65 -12.74 6.23
N LEU A 567 -12.44 -11.98 5.17
CA LEU A 567 -11.14 -11.36 4.86
C LEU A 567 -11.33 -9.85 4.80
N THR A 568 -10.36 -9.12 5.32
CA THR A 568 -10.32 -7.65 5.25
C THR A 568 -9.00 -7.19 4.66
N ALA A 569 -9.06 -6.19 3.78
CA ALA A 569 -7.90 -5.46 3.29
C ALA A 569 -8.23 -3.96 3.22
N THR A 570 -7.19 -3.13 3.33
CA THR A 570 -7.33 -1.68 3.20
C THR A 570 -6.37 -1.18 2.13
N GLN A 571 -6.89 -0.38 1.20
CA GLN A 571 -6.14 0.23 0.13
C GLN A 571 -5.45 1.49 0.62
N ASN A 572 -4.17 1.66 0.27
CA ASN A 572 -3.41 2.88 0.50
C ASN A 572 -3.56 3.42 1.93
N TYR A 573 -3.48 2.57 2.96
CA TYR A 573 -3.65 3.03 4.34
C TYR A 573 -2.49 3.91 4.84
N GLN A 574 -1.44 4.08 4.03
CA GLN A 574 -0.28 4.97 4.21
C GLN A 574 0.59 4.68 5.46
N THR A 575 1.91 4.73 5.29
CA THR A 575 2.90 4.65 6.38
C THR A 575 4.11 5.57 6.13
N SER A 576 3.95 6.58 5.25
CA SER A 576 4.99 7.54 4.83
C SER A 576 6.30 6.89 4.40
N TYR A 577 7.36 7.68 4.19
CA TYR A 577 8.74 7.20 4.00
C TYR A 577 8.90 6.19 2.85
N ARG A 578 8.21 6.47 1.72
CA ARG A 578 8.29 5.68 0.50
C ARG A 578 7.87 4.23 0.75
N SER A 579 6.68 4.02 1.33
CA SER A 579 6.16 2.69 1.67
C SER A 579 5.95 1.77 0.45
N LEU A 580 5.81 2.34 -0.77
CA LEU A 580 5.63 1.60 -2.03
C LEU A 580 4.48 0.59 -1.98
N GLN A 581 3.33 1.03 -1.47
CA GLN A 581 2.10 0.22 -1.48
C GLN A 581 1.58 0.09 -2.92
N ILE A 582 1.11 -1.11 -3.29
CA ILE A 582 0.34 -1.30 -4.52
C ILE A 582 -1.03 -0.64 -4.37
N PRO A 583 -1.58 -0.02 -5.44
CA PRO A 583 -2.73 0.86 -5.31
C PRO A 583 -4.08 0.11 -5.27
N PHE A 584 -4.11 -1.14 -4.79
CA PHE A 584 -5.29 -1.98 -4.71
C PHE A 584 -5.22 -2.93 -3.51
N CYS A 585 -6.38 -3.42 -3.07
CA CYS A 585 -6.45 -4.52 -2.13
C CYS A 585 -6.21 -5.85 -2.87
N HIS A 586 -5.24 -6.64 -2.39
CA HIS A 586 -5.00 -8.00 -2.85
C HIS A 586 -5.37 -8.99 -1.74
N LEU A 587 -6.28 -9.90 -2.05
CA LEU A 587 -6.79 -10.91 -1.12
C LEU A 587 -6.71 -12.28 -1.79
N GLY A 588 -5.77 -13.12 -1.37
CA GLY A 588 -5.80 -14.53 -1.76
C GLY A 588 -7.01 -15.22 -1.14
N LEU A 589 -7.70 -16.03 -1.93
CA LEU A 589 -8.92 -16.72 -1.52
C LEU A 589 -8.67 -18.22 -1.26
N GLY A 590 -7.50 -18.73 -1.66
CA GLY A 590 -7.15 -20.14 -1.54
C GLY A 590 -8.06 -21.07 -2.35
N LYS A 591 -8.13 -22.33 -1.93
CA LYS A 591 -8.89 -23.41 -2.61
C LYS A 591 -10.36 -23.52 -2.18
N LEU A 592 -10.93 -22.52 -1.51
CA LEU A 592 -12.20 -22.70 -0.80
C LEU A 592 -13.40 -22.81 -1.75
N THR A 593 -13.62 -21.76 -2.53
CA THR A 593 -14.68 -21.66 -3.53
C THR A 593 -14.25 -20.68 -4.61
N ASN A 594 -14.85 -20.81 -5.79
CA ASN A 594 -14.81 -19.80 -6.85
C ASN A 594 -15.98 -18.80 -6.74
N TYR A 595 -16.52 -18.63 -5.54
CA TYR A 595 -17.73 -17.85 -5.25
C TYR A 595 -17.49 -16.98 -4.02
N ILE A 596 -17.76 -15.68 -4.17
CA ILE A 596 -17.77 -14.71 -3.07
C ILE A 596 -19.23 -14.57 -2.62
N ASP A 597 -19.49 -14.87 -1.34
CA ASP A 597 -20.83 -14.74 -0.76
C ASP A 597 -21.22 -13.29 -0.58
N LYS A 598 -20.26 -12.45 -0.19
CA LYS A 598 -20.51 -11.03 0.07
C LYS A 598 -19.22 -10.26 -0.02
N LEU A 599 -19.16 -9.31 -0.94
CA LEU A 599 -18.14 -8.27 -0.97
C LEU A 599 -18.75 -6.98 -0.41
N VAL A 600 -18.02 -6.28 0.45
CA VAL A 600 -18.37 -4.95 0.98
C VAL A 600 -17.18 -4.02 0.81
N VAL A 601 -17.46 -2.79 0.41
CA VAL A 601 -16.46 -1.72 0.30
C VAL A 601 -16.86 -0.55 1.17
N GLY A 602 -15.94 -0.15 2.03
CA GLY A 602 -16.00 1.01 2.90
C GLY A 602 -15.40 2.25 2.25
N SER A 603 -16.04 3.39 2.48
CA SER A 603 -15.64 4.71 1.98
C SER A 603 -15.82 5.76 3.08
N THR A 604 -15.06 6.84 2.99
CA THR A 604 -15.08 8.00 3.89
C THR A 604 -16.18 9.02 3.59
N LEU A 605 -17.00 8.80 2.55
CA LEU A 605 -18.06 9.72 2.17
C LEU A 605 -19.14 9.82 3.26
N THR A 606 -19.34 11.03 3.79
CA THR A 606 -20.22 11.30 4.94
C THR A 606 -21.70 11.57 4.60
N THR A 607 -22.15 11.38 3.36
CA THR A 607 -23.57 11.62 3.01
C THR A 607 -24.47 10.50 3.53
N LYS A 608 -25.50 10.87 4.32
CA LYS A 608 -26.45 9.93 4.95
C LYS A 608 -27.04 8.96 3.92
N LYS A 609 -26.69 7.67 4.10
CA LYS A 609 -27.02 6.49 3.27
C LYS A 609 -26.14 6.30 2.02
N MET A 610 -24.96 5.73 2.22
CA MET A 610 -24.59 4.59 1.36
C MET A 610 -24.81 3.31 2.15
N GLU A 611 -25.70 2.46 1.66
CA GLU A 611 -25.81 1.09 2.13
C GLU A 611 -24.56 0.34 1.65
N ASN A 612 -23.85 -0.30 2.58
CA ASN A 612 -22.82 -1.30 2.29
C ASN A 612 -23.31 -2.21 1.17
N THR A 613 -22.72 -2.06 -0.01
CA THR A 613 -23.23 -2.78 -1.18
C THR A 613 -22.76 -4.21 -1.11
N ILE A 614 -23.72 -5.13 -1.22
CA ILE A 614 -23.51 -6.57 -1.16
C ILE A 614 -23.52 -7.10 -2.58
N ILE A 615 -22.35 -7.55 -3.06
CA ILE A 615 -22.23 -8.18 -4.37
C ILE A 615 -22.24 -9.71 -4.19
N PHE A 616 -23.13 -10.39 -4.92
CA PHE A 616 -23.19 -11.85 -5.07
C PHE A 616 -22.84 -12.22 -6.53
N GLY A 617 -21.94 -13.17 -6.79
CA GLY A 617 -21.60 -13.54 -8.18
C GLY A 617 -20.79 -14.84 -8.32
N TRP A 618 -20.97 -15.53 -9.46
CA TRP A 618 -20.18 -16.70 -9.85
C TRP A 618 -18.97 -16.26 -10.68
N PHE A 619 -17.76 -16.76 -10.36
CA PHE A 619 -16.54 -16.33 -11.05
C PHE A 619 -15.76 -17.53 -11.61
N LYS A 620 -15.26 -17.38 -12.84
CA LYS A 620 -14.34 -18.34 -13.47
C LYS A 620 -12.92 -17.81 -13.28
N GLN A 621 -12.16 -18.48 -12.42
CA GLN A 621 -10.70 -18.36 -12.22
C GLN A 621 -10.13 -17.02 -11.75
N GLN A 622 -10.56 -15.86 -12.25
CA GLN A 622 -10.01 -14.54 -11.92
C GLN A 622 -11.12 -13.48 -12.00
N ALA A 623 -11.14 -12.53 -11.07
CA ALA A 623 -12.07 -11.41 -11.12
C ALA A 623 -11.41 -10.15 -10.54
N LEU A 624 -11.29 -9.13 -11.39
CA LEU A 624 -10.90 -7.77 -11.03
C LEU A 624 -12.17 -7.01 -10.64
N PHE A 625 -12.17 -6.30 -9.52
CA PHE A 625 -13.33 -5.51 -9.09
C PHE A 625 -12.97 -4.04 -9.04
N PHE A 626 -13.69 -3.24 -9.83
CA PHE A 626 -13.70 -1.79 -9.70
C PHE A 626 -14.91 -1.40 -8.88
N VAL A 627 -14.69 -0.68 -7.78
CA VAL A 627 -15.79 -0.20 -6.94
C VAL A 627 -15.72 1.33 -6.94
N CYS A 628 -16.53 1.93 -7.81
CA CYS A 628 -16.73 3.39 -7.86
C CYS A 628 -18.01 3.74 -7.10
N SER A 629 -17.92 4.65 -6.14
CA SER A 629 -19.09 5.21 -5.44
C SER A 629 -19.72 6.35 -6.26
N PHE A 630 -21.04 6.35 -6.44
CA PHE A 630 -21.76 7.42 -7.14
C PHE A 630 -22.65 8.19 -6.16
N TRP A 631 -22.78 9.50 -6.39
CA TRP A 631 -23.84 10.33 -5.83
C TRP A 631 -24.53 11.12 -6.94
N ASP A 632 -25.85 10.96 -7.07
CA ASP A 632 -26.71 11.84 -7.84
C ASP A 632 -27.95 12.18 -6.99
N ASN A 633 -28.49 13.38 -7.18
CA ASN A 633 -29.60 14.00 -6.45
C ASN A 633 -30.86 13.09 -6.42
N GLY A 634 -30.88 12.12 -5.50
CA GLY A 634 -32.00 11.22 -5.28
C GLY A 634 -31.99 9.90 -6.07
N MET A 635 -30.88 9.51 -6.72
CA MET A 635 -30.74 8.15 -7.31
C MET A 635 -29.82 7.25 -6.47
N PRO A 636 -30.08 5.93 -6.42
CA PRO A 636 -29.20 4.99 -5.72
C PRO A 636 -27.81 4.92 -6.37
N SER A 637 -26.79 4.70 -5.56
CA SER A 637 -25.42 4.43 -6.02
C SER A 637 -25.40 3.15 -6.87
N TYR A 638 -24.91 3.22 -8.10
CA TYR A 638 -24.72 2.06 -8.98
C TYR A 638 -23.27 1.56 -8.86
N PHE A 639 -23.02 0.26 -8.94
CA PHE A 639 -21.65 -0.30 -8.93
C PHE A 639 -21.45 -1.12 -10.20
N TYR A 640 -20.30 -0.95 -10.88
CA TYR A 640 -19.96 -1.70 -12.08
C TYR A 640 -18.94 -2.79 -11.76
N ILE A 641 -19.30 -4.05 -11.96
CA ILE A 641 -18.37 -5.19 -11.85
C ILE A 641 -17.77 -5.43 -13.24
N LEU A 642 -16.45 -5.30 -13.38
CA LEU A 642 -15.74 -5.62 -14.62
C LEU A 642 -14.98 -6.94 -14.43
N SER A 643 -15.61 -8.08 -14.73
CA SER A 643 -14.88 -9.33 -14.84
C SER A 643 -14.23 -9.43 -16.23
N GLU A 644 -12.91 -9.46 -16.33
CA GLU A 644 -12.25 -9.95 -17.54
C GLU A 644 -12.43 -11.48 -17.61
N GLN A 645 -13.25 -11.94 -18.56
CA GLN A 645 -13.26 -13.36 -18.93
C GLN A 645 -12.07 -13.62 -19.85
N HIS A 646 -11.03 -14.28 -19.33
CA HIS A 646 -10.05 -14.94 -20.19
C HIS A 646 -10.68 -16.18 -20.83
N GLY A 647 -10.58 -16.25 -22.16
CA GLY A 647 -11.39 -17.12 -22.99
C GLY A 647 -11.13 -18.62 -22.84
N GLU A 648 -12.23 -19.38 -22.83
CA GLU A 648 -12.39 -20.59 -23.64
C GLU A 648 -13.90 -20.83 -23.87
N ASP A 649 -14.23 -21.18 -25.10
CA ASP A 649 -15.57 -21.31 -25.70
C ASP A 649 -16.70 -21.76 -24.75
N SER A 650 -17.67 -20.87 -24.53
CA SER A 650 -19.06 -21.28 -24.33
C SER A 650 -19.99 -20.26 -24.97
N ARG A 651 -20.67 -20.69 -26.04
CA ARG A 651 -21.74 -19.96 -26.73
C ARG A 651 -22.81 -19.50 -25.74
N SER A 652 -22.83 -18.21 -25.45
CA SER A 652 -24.06 -17.48 -25.11
C SER A 652 -24.11 -16.24 -26.00
N GLU A 653 -25.05 -16.23 -26.94
CA GLU A 653 -25.36 -15.06 -27.75
C GLU A 653 -25.80 -13.90 -26.84
N GLY A 654 -24.91 -12.93 -26.69
CA GLY A 654 -25.13 -11.64 -26.07
C GLY A 654 -23.93 -10.79 -26.41
N GLU A 655 -24.12 -9.75 -27.21
CA GLU A 655 -23.07 -8.83 -27.65
C GLU A 655 -22.31 -8.23 -26.44
N THR A 656 -21.12 -8.75 -26.14
CA THR A 656 -20.15 -8.09 -25.26
C THR A 656 -19.48 -6.95 -26.01
N LYS A 657 -20.10 -5.77 -25.97
CA LYS A 657 -19.35 -4.51 -26.12
C LYS A 657 -18.53 -4.34 -24.84
N GLY A 658 -17.23 -4.12 -24.95
CA GLY A 658 -16.41 -3.71 -23.81
C GLY A 658 -17.00 -2.45 -23.21
N VAL A 659 -17.61 -2.57 -22.04
CA VAL A 659 -18.23 -1.45 -21.33
C VAL A 659 -17.13 -0.80 -20.48
N ALA A 660 -16.52 0.23 -21.06
CA ALA A 660 -15.92 1.30 -20.28
C ALA A 660 -16.97 1.86 -19.31
N CYS A 661 -16.56 2.34 -18.13
CA CYS A 661 -17.41 3.20 -17.29
C CYS A 661 -18.03 4.29 -18.18
N ASN A 662 -19.33 4.18 -18.43
CA ASN A 662 -20.16 5.16 -19.13
C ASN A 662 -21.23 5.62 -18.16
#